data_AF-A0AAD3QZ94-F1
#
_entry.id   AF-A0AAD3QZ94-F1
#
_cell.length_a   1.000
_cell.length_b   1.000
_cell.length_c   1.000
_cell.angle_alpha   90.00
_cell.angle_beta   90.00
_cell.angle_gamma   90.00
#
_symmetry.space_group_name_H-M   'P 1'
#
loop_
_entity.id
_entity.type
_entity.pdbx_description
1 polymer ?
#
loop_
_entity_poly.entity_id
_entity_poly.type
_entity_poly.pdbx_seq_one_letter_code
_entity_poly.pdbx_strand_id
1 'polypeptide(L)'
;MCTVEFGFPGFKAQAIAMRPLSTVAGIPFMYSWSPLQHNFMVEDETFLHNIPYMGDEVLEQDEAFLEELIDNYDGVHGDREGGFISDEIFKELVEALSQYSDHEEEEEEEAVAEAAGKKEEERVMRRSSVEGSEETKAGSVAFIRRKRRSTTEVRDLCGSKKIPNDKIFTAIASMFPYKGTTEELKEKYKDLLEPPSPVKLPPLCTPNLDGPFAKSVQREQSLHSFHTLFCRRCFKYDCFLHPFHATPNVYKRKSKEIRMETEPCGVDCFLLQKGAKEFVDQNMLRSQRSRRRRRQQRPTSSSCPGPSGTAEEGKEGDSDHETTSSSEGNSRCQTPTKLRPGDDDGEQQACCVVQWSGAEESLFRVLHGTYFNNFCSIARLIGTKNCKEVYEFAVKEVLIHRVPLEDGGISPQKKKRKHRLWAKIQLKKDNSSNQVYNYQPCDHPDHPCDSSCPCVMTQNFCEKFCQCEHECQNRFPGCRCKTQCNTKQCPCYLAVRECDPDLCMTCGAADHWDSKVVSCKNCSIQRGLKKHLLLAPSDVAGWGTFIKEPVQKNEFISEYCGELISQDEADRRGRIYDKYMSSFLFNLNNDFVVDATRKGNKIRFANHSVNPNCYAKVVMVNGDHRIGIFAKRAILQGEELFFDYRYSQADALKYVGIERERHI
;
A
#
# COMPACT_ATOMS: atom_id res chain seq x y z
N MET A 1 22.06 34.49 -53.82
CA MET A 1 23.27 33.63 -53.76
C MET A 1 23.75 33.62 -52.32
N CYS A 2 24.30 32.50 -51.83
CA CYS A 2 24.99 32.46 -50.53
C CYS A 2 26.47 32.69 -50.79
N THR A 3 27.07 33.55 -49.98
CA THR A 3 28.47 33.94 -50.07
C THR A 3 29.21 33.42 -48.84
N VAL A 4 30.31 32.71 -49.05
CA VAL A 4 31.20 32.24 -47.99
C VAL A 4 32.51 33.01 -48.09
N GLU A 5 32.83 33.72 -47.02
CA GLU A 5 34.08 34.45 -46.86
C GLU A 5 35.10 33.61 -46.07
N PHE A 6 36.38 33.77 -46.41
CA PHE A 6 37.46 33.04 -45.77
C PHE A 6 38.31 34.00 -44.95
N GLY A 7 38.60 33.65 -43.68
CA GLY A 7 39.48 34.43 -42.81
C GLY A 7 40.97 34.33 -43.13
N PHE A 8 41.35 33.58 -44.18
CA PHE A 8 42.75 33.40 -44.58
C PHE A 8 43.14 34.39 -45.68
N PRO A 9 44.27 35.12 -45.53
CA PRO A 9 44.77 36.01 -46.57
C PRO A 9 45.10 35.21 -47.84
N GLY A 10 44.38 35.48 -48.93
CA GLY A 10 44.63 34.87 -50.25
C GLY A 10 43.48 34.02 -50.81
N PHE A 11 42.47 33.67 -50.02
CA PHE A 11 41.26 33.00 -50.52
C PHE A 11 40.18 34.01 -50.90
N LYS A 12 39.69 33.93 -52.14
CA LYS A 12 38.57 34.77 -52.61
C LYS A 12 37.25 34.24 -52.06
N ALA A 13 36.34 35.15 -51.74
CA ALA A 13 34.97 34.81 -51.37
C ALA A 13 34.32 33.96 -52.48
N GLN A 14 33.61 32.91 -52.09
CA GLN A 14 32.88 32.03 -53.01
C GLN A 14 31.39 32.36 -52.95
N ALA A 15 30.75 32.47 -54.11
CA ALA A 15 29.32 32.68 -54.23
C ALA A 15 28.66 31.47 -54.90
N ILE A 16 27.66 30.89 -54.25
CA ILE A 16 26.88 29.76 -54.78
C ILE A 16 25.39 30.12 -54.86
N ALA A 17 24.70 29.55 -55.84
CA ALA A 17 23.24 29.65 -55.91
C ALA A 17 22.61 28.88 -54.74
N MET A 18 21.78 29.56 -53.94
CA MET A 18 21.02 28.90 -52.88
C MET A 18 19.83 28.20 -53.50
N ARG A 19 19.71 26.89 -53.27
CA ARG A 19 18.51 26.13 -53.63
C ARG A 19 17.51 26.24 -52.48
N PRO A 20 16.35 26.87 -52.68
CA PRO A 20 15.32 26.91 -51.63
C PRO A 20 14.81 25.50 -51.38
N LEU A 21 14.65 25.13 -50.10
CA LEU A 21 13.95 23.92 -49.70
C LEU A 21 12.44 24.14 -49.88
N SER A 22 11.73 23.15 -50.40
CA SER A 22 10.26 23.20 -50.53
C SER A 22 9.61 23.25 -49.15
N THR A 23 8.54 24.03 -49.01
CA THR A 23 7.79 24.16 -47.75
C THR A 23 7.19 22.81 -47.35
N VAL A 24 7.51 22.36 -46.14
CA VAL A 24 6.90 21.18 -45.50
C VAL A 24 5.96 21.69 -44.42
N ALA A 25 4.74 21.15 -44.37
CA ALA A 25 3.78 21.51 -43.33
C ALA A 25 4.28 21.01 -41.96
N GLY A 26 4.43 21.93 -41.00
CA GLY A 26 4.73 21.58 -39.62
C GLY A 26 3.52 20.95 -38.93
N ILE A 27 3.78 20.02 -38.01
CA ILE A 27 2.76 19.50 -37.10
C ILE A 27 2.75 20.32 -35.80
N PRO A 28 1.62 20.46 -35.10
CA PRO A 28 1.59 21.13 -33.81
C PRO A 28 2.48 20.42 -32.80
N PHE A 29 3.09 21.18 -31.89
CA PHE A 29 4.00 20.66 -30.89
C PHE A 29 3.30 19.68 -29.92
N MET A 30 3.99 18.60 -29.52
CA MET A 30 3.49 17.63 -28.55
C MET A 30 4.66 16.99 -27.79
N TYR A 31 4.65 17.11 -26.46
CA TYR A 31 5.52 16.31 -25.59
C TYR A 31 5.06 14.85 -25.56
N SER A 32 5.98 13.93 -25.30
CA SER A 32 5.65 12.51 -25.11
C SER A 32 4.77 12.34 -23.87
N TRP A 33 3.83 11.38 -23.95
CA TRP A 33 2.94 11.05 -22.85
C TRP A 33 2.55 9.58 -22.89
N SER A 34 2.23 9.00 -21.73
CA SER A 34 1.84 7.60 -21.62
C SER A 34 0.31 7.42 -21.59
N PRO A 35 -0.25 6.47 -22.35
CA PRO A 35 -1.68 6.24 -22.39
C PRO A 35 -2.21 5.54 -21.13
N LEU A 36 -3.34 6.01 -20.61
CA LEU A 36 -4.05 5.50 -19.43
C LEU A 36 -5.48 5.08 -19.77
N GLN A 37 -5.95 4.04 -19.06
CA GLN A 37 -7.36 3.63 -19.05
C GLN A 37 -8.04 3.98 -17.72
N HIS A 38 -7.25 4.17 -16.66
CA HIS A 38 -7.65 4.52 -15.31
C HIS A 38 -6.64 5.53 -14.77
N ASN A 39 -7.03 6.30 -13.74
CA ASN A 39 -6.10 7.19 -13.06
C ASN A 39 -4.95 6.42 -12.41
N PHE A 40 -3.83 7.11 -12.22
CA PHE A 40 -2.60 6.55 -11.67
C PHE A 40 -2.12 7.41 -10.51
N MET A 41 -2.19 6.92 -9.27
CA MET A 41 -1.69 7.62 -8.09
C MET A 41 -0.17 7.81 -8.18
N VAL A 42 0.27 9.02 -7.89
CA VAL A 42 1.70 9.39 -7.84
C VAL A 42 1.93 10.09 -6.50
N GLU A 43 2.98 9.68 -5.80
CA GLU A 43 3.43 10.34 -4.58
C GLU A 43 4.13 11.66 -4.91
N ASP A 44 4.12 12.57 -3.95
CA ASP A 44 4.65 13.92 -4.13
C ASP A 44 6.17 13.89 -4.30
N GLU A 45 6.68 14.66 -5.26
CA GLU A 45 8.11 14.80 -5.49
C GLU A 45 8.66 15.87 -4.52
N THR A 46 9.41 15.45 -3.50
CA THR A 46 9.99 16.40 -2.52
C THR A 46 11.22 17.13 -3.06
N PHE A 47 11.93 16.52 -4.02
CA PHE A 47 13.12 17.10 -4.65
C PHE A 47 12.92 17.30 -6.15
N LEU A 48 13.41 18.43 -6.66
CA LEU A 48 13.36 18.72 -8.09
C LEU A 48 14.49 17.98 -8.81
N HIS A 49 14.15 17.02 -9.66
CA HIS A 49 15.15 16.21 -10.37
C HIS A 49 15.85 16.95 -11.52
N ASN A 50 15.18 17.92 -12.13
CA ASN A 50 15.70 18.71 -13.26
C ASN A 50 15.15 20.13 -13.20
N ILE A 51 16.02 21.12 -13.38
CA ILE A 51 15.62 22.51 -13.61
C ILE A 51 15.15 22.63 -15.07
N PRO A 52 13.89 23.02 -15.33
CA PRO A 52 13.40 23.17 -16.70
C PRO A 52 14.20 24.23 -17.46
N TYR A 53 14.79 23.87 -18.60
CA TYR A 53 15.42 24.85 -19.48
C TYR A 53 14.35 25.66 -20.21
N MET A 54 14.37 26.98 -20.03
CA MET A 54 13.39 27.91 -20.59
C MET A 54 13.96 28.84 -21.68
N GLY A 55 15.21 28.62 -22.08
CA GLY A 55 15.94 29.50 -23.00
C GLY A 55 16.78 30.54 -22.26
N ASP A 56 17.99 30.80 -22.76
CA ASP A 56 18.95 31.74 -22.14
C ASP A 56 18.35 33.16 -22.04
N GLU A 57 17.54 33.56 -23.02
CA GLU A 57 16.88 34.88 -23.06
C GLU A 57 15.83 35.08 -21.96
N VAL A 58 15.23 34.00 -21.45
CA VAL A 58 14.21 34.04 -20.38
C VAL A 58 14.86 33.98 -18.99
N LEU A 59 16.00 33.29 -18.88
CA LEU A 59 16.77 33.19 -17.64
C LEU A 59 17.28 34.56 -17.17
N GLU A 60 17.65 35.44 -18.09
CA GLU A 60 18.11 36.80 -17.77
C GLU A 60 16.99 37.75 -17.30
N GLN A 61 15.71 37.42 -17.52
CA GLN A 61 14.57 38.30 -17.23
C GLN A 61 13.79 37.92 -15.97
N ASP A 62 13.93 36.68 -15.48
CA ASP A 62 13.00 36.11 -14.50
C ASP A 62 13.73 35.23 -13.46
N GLU A 63 14.84 35.72 -12.91
CA GLU A 63 15.60 35.04 -11.83
C GLU A 63 14.71 34.74 -10.61
N ALA A 64 13.79 35.67 -10.28
CA ALA A 64 12.86 35.51 -9.16
C ALA A 64 11.94 34.28 -9.31
N PHE A 65 11.55 33.91 -10.53
CA PHE A 65 10.77 32.69 -10.77
C PHE A 65 11.60 31.43 -10.48
N LEU A 66 12.91 31.45 -10.81
CA LEU A 66 13.78 30.31 -10.59
C LEU A 66 14.05 30.10 -9.09
N GLU A 67 14.27 31.19 -8.34
CA GLU A 67 14.36 31.16 -6.88
C GLU A 67 13.06 30.65 -6.25
N GLU A 68 11.91 31.21 -6.64
CA GLU A 68 10.61 30.74 -6.15
C GLU A 68 10.40 29.25 -6.48
N LEU A 69 10.78 28.81 -7.68
CA LEU A 69 10.65 27.40 -8.07
C LEU A 69 11.48 26.50 -7.16
N ILE A 70 12.71 26.89 -6.82
CA ILE A 70 13.60 26.11 -5.95
C ILE A 70 13.08 26.10 -4.52
N ASP A 71 12.64 27.25 -3.98
CA ASP A 71 12.11 27.38 -2.61
C ASP A 71 10.88 26.52 -2.32
N ASN A 72 10.16 26.10 -3.37
CA ASN A 72 8.99 25.24 -3.25
C ASN A 72 9.32 23.73 -3.16
N TYR A 73 10.61 23.38 -3.31
CA TYR A 73 11.14 22.04 -3.12
C TYR A 73 12.14 22.03 -1.97
N ASP A 74 12.38 20.88 -1.35
CA ASP A 74 13.39 20.74 -0.28
C ASP A 74 14.84 20.79 -0.83
N GLY A 75 15.01 21.10 -2.12
CA GLY A 75 16.28 21.21 -2.84
C GLY A 75 16.25 20.61 -4.25
N VAL A 76 17.32 20.85 -5.02
CA VAL A 76 17.50 20.31 -6.38
C VAL A 76 18.40 19.06 -6.34
N HIS A 77 18.03 18.04 -7.11
CA HIS A 77 18.84 16.83 -7.23
C HIS A 77 20.19 17.14 -7.87
N GLY A 78 21.28 16.96 -7.11
CA GLY A 78 22.65 17.22 -7.56
C GLY A 78 23.26 18.52 -7.03
N ASP A 79 22.49 19.36 -6.33
CA ASP A 79 22.96 20.57 -5.66
C ASP A 79 23.63 20.26 -4.30
N ARG A 80 24.50 19.24 -4.30
CA ARG A 80 25.17 18.76 -3.08
C ARG A 80 26.67 18.91 -3.25
N GLU A 81 27.29 19.62 -2.32
CA GLU A 81 28.73 19.83 -2.22
C GLU A 81 29.51 18.49 -2.12
N GLY A 82 28.84 17.41 -1.68
CA GLY A 82 29.32 16.04 -1.75
C GLY A 82 28.81 15.32 -3.00
N GLY A 83 29.73 14.98 -3.92
CA GLY A 83 29.44 14.18 -5.11
C GLY A 83 28.75 12.84 -4.82
N PHE A 84 28.18 12.21 -5.86
CA PHE A 84 27.43 10.96 -5.77
C PHE A 84 28.25 9.82 -5.13
N ILE A 85 27.73 9.20 -4.06
CA ILE A 85 28.31 8.02 -3.43
C ILE A 85 27.43 6.78 -3.69
N SER A 86 27.92 5.86 -4.54
CA SER A 86 27.30 4.55 -4.76
C SER A 86 27.64 3.61 -3.59
N ASP A 87 26.97 2.47 -3.49
CA ASP A 87 27.24 1.48 -2.43
C ASP A 87 28.65 0.86 -2.57
N GLU A 88 29.17 0.79 -3.80
CA GLU A 88 30.53 0.38 -4.10
C GLU A 88 31.55 1.44 -3.64
N ILE A 89 31.32 2.71 -4.00
CA ILE A 89 32.19 3.83 -3.59
C ILE A 89 32.11 4.05 -2.07
N PHE A 90 30.95 3.81 -1.45
CA PHE A 90 30.78 3.87 0.00
C PHE A 90 31.63 2.81 0.71
N LYS A 91 31.62 1.58 0.20
CA LYS A 91 32.48 0.52 0.74
C LYS A 91 33.96 0.86 0.60
N GLU A 92 34.38 1.33 -0.58
CA GLU A 92 35.76 1.75 -0.83
C GLU A 92 36.17 2.94 0.05
N LEU A 93 35.29 3.92 0.24
CA LEU A 93 35.54 5.09 1.09
C LEU A 93 35.72 4.67 2.55
N VAL A 94 34.87 3.79 3.07
CA VAL A 94 34.98 3.30 4.44
C VAL A 94 36.26 2.48 4.62
N GLU A 95 36.63 1.65 3.63
CA GLU A 95 37.88 0.89 3.67
C GLU A 95 39.12 1.80 3.58
N ALA A 96 39.10 2.85 2.75
CA ALA A 96 40.18 3.82 2.62
C ALA A 96 40.35 4.68 3.88
N LEU A 97 39.26 5.13 4.49
CA LEU A 97 39.28 5.90 5.74
C LEU A 97 39.75 5.04 6.93
N SER A 98 39.41 3.76 6.95
CA SER A 98 39.94 2.83 7.96
C SER A 98 41.44 2.61 7.82
N GLN A 99 41.96 2.50 6.59
CA GLN A 99 43.41 2.41 6.35
C GLN A 99 44.15 3.69 6.75
N TYR A 100 43.52 4.85 6.58
CA TYR A 100 44.09 6.13 7.00
C TYR A 100 44.14 6.28 8.52
N SER A 101 43.09 5.85 9.24
CA SER A 101 43.09 5.88 10.71
C SER A 101 44.11 4.92 11.31
N ASP A 102 44.31 3.75 10.71
CA ASP A 102 45.30 2.77 11.17
C ASP A 102 46.74 3.32 10.98
N HIS A 103 46.98 4.11 9.92
CA HIS A 103 48.27 4.77 9.68
C HIS A 103 48.59 5.89 10.68
N GLU A 104 47.60 6.67 11.12
CA GLU A 104 47.79 7.69 12.16
C GLU A 104 48.08 7.07 13.53
N GLU A 105 47.44 5.94 13.87
CA GLU A 105 47.69 5.22 15.12
C GLU A 105 49.11 4.61 15.16
N GLU A 106 49.62 4.09 14.03
CA GLU A 106 51.01 3.58 13.93
C GLU A 106 52.06 4.71 14.05
N GLU A 107 51.81 5.88 13.44
CA GLU A 107 52.71 7.05 13.57
C GLU A 107 52.71 7.62 14.99
N GLU A 108 51.56 7.64 15.68
CA GLU A 108 51.47 8.03 17.09
C GLU A 108 52.18 7.03 18.02
N GLU A 109 52.08 5.71 17.77
CA GLU A 109 52.80 4.70 18.55
C GLU A 109 54.33 4.78 18.36
N GLU A 110 54.81 5.03 17.13
CA GLU A 110 56.25 5.24 16.88
C GLU A 110 56.77 6.52 17.57
N ALA A 111 55.99 7.60 17.56
CA ALA A 111 56.34 8.85 18.24
C ALA A 111 56.40 8.69 19.77
N VAL A 112 55.49 7.89 20.35
CA VAL A 112 55.48 7.57 21.78
C VAL A 112 56.65 6.66 22.16
N ALA A 113 57.03 5.72 21.29
CA ALA A 113 58.21 4.86 21.48
C ALA A 113 59.53 5.66 21.44
N GLU A 114 59.66 6.63 20.52
CA GLU A 114 60.81 7.56 20.50
C GLU A 114 60.89 8.42 21.78
N ALA A 115 59.74 8.90 22.27
CA ALA A 115 59.68 9.70 23.49
C ALA A 115 60.00 8.88 24.75
N ALA A 116 59.67 7.58 24.75
CA ALA A 116 60.03 6.66 25.83
C ALA A 116 61.54 6.35 25.85
N GLY A 117 62.16 6.15 24.67
CA GLY A 117 63.61 5.94 24.54
C GLY A 117 64.44 7.13 25.06
N LYS A 118 64.01 8.37 24.76
CA LYS A 118 64.67 9.59 25.28
C LYS A 118 64.55 9.73 26.81
N LYS A 119 63.47 9.24 27.42
CA LYS A 119 63.28 9.23 28.89
C LYS A 119 64.12 8.17 29.61
N GLU A 120 64.52 7.11 28.92
CA GLU A 120 65.36 6.05 29.50
C GLU A 120 66.83 6.46 29.54
N GLU A 121 67.35 7.16 28.51
CA GLU A 121 68.69 7.76 28.54
C GLU A 121 68.85 8.81 29.67
N GLU A 122 67.81 9.61 29.93
CA GLU A 122 67.82 10.60 31.03
C GLU A 122 67.76 9.93 32.43
N ARG A 123 67.17 8.73 32.54
CA ARG A 123 67.10 7.95 33.79
C ARG A 123 68.39 7.20 34.11
N VAL A 124 69.18 6.81 33.11
CA VAL A 124 70.48 6.15 33.33
C VAL A 124 71.52 7.13 33.87
N MET A 125 71.44 8.41 33.48
CA MET A 125 72.37 9.45 33.98
C MET A 125 72.13 9.87 35.43
N ARG A 126 70.95 9.55 36.01
CA ARG A 126 70.57 9.89 37.40
C ARG A 126 70.78 8.76 38.41
N ARG A 127 71.23 7.57 37.99
CA ARG A 127 71.34 6.38 38.85
C ARG A 127 72.78 6.02 39.27
N SER A 128 73.75 6.87 38.98
CA SER A 128 75.18 6.73 39.31
C SER A 128 75.58 7.42 40.63
N SER A 129 74.72 7.42 41.65
CA SER A 129 75.08 7.93 42.98
C SER A 129 74.39 7.11 44.06
N VAL A 130 75.19 6.60 45.00
CA VAL A 130 74.90 5.76 46.19
C VAL A 130 75.15 4.26 46.00
N GLU A 131 76.38 3.85 46.35
CA GLU A 131 76.89 2.46 46.51
C GLU A 131 77.14 2.11 47.99
N GLY A 132 77.21 0.80 48.28
CA GLY A 132 77.89 0.17 49.43
C GLY A 132 77.23 -1.17 49.85
N SER A 133 77.51 -2.33 49.20
CA SER A 133 78.64 -3.30 49.37
C SER A 133 78.48 -4.20 50.61
N GLU A 134 78.47 -5.55 50.54
CA GLU A 134 79.55 -6.53 50.23
C GLU A 134 79.01 -7.73 49.37
N GLU A 135 79.56 -8.13 48.22
CA GLU A 135 80.80 -8.90 47.88
C GLU A 135 80.77 -10.40 48.26
N THR A 136 81.00 -11.43 47.41
CA THR A 136 81.98 -11.65 46.34
C THR A 136 81.59 -12.82 45.38
N LYS A 137 81.76 -12.67 44.05
CA LYS A 137 82.74 -13.38 43.17
C LYS A 137 82.42 -13.24 41.66
N ALA A 138 83.46 -12.82 40.93
CA ALA A 138 83.61 -12.60 39.48
C ALA A 138 83.31 -13.83 38.59
N GLY A 139 83.03 -13.75 37.29
CA GLY A 139 83.05 -12.67 36.30
C GLY A 139 83.50 -13.23 34.94
N SER A 140 82.83 -12.91 33.83
CA SER A 140 83.40 -12.68 32.49
C SER A 140 82.32 -12.38 31.44
N VAL A 141 82.69 -11.47 30.54
CA VAL A 141 81.88 -10.64 29.63
C VAL A 141 82.04 -11.12 28.19
N ALA A 142 81.00 -10.99 27.34
CA ALA A 142 81.04 -10.84 25.86
C ALA A 142 79.68 -11.26 25.25
N PHE A 143 79.08 -10.72 24.19
CA PHE A 143 79.36 -9.63 23.26
C PHE A 143 78.06 -9.40 22.44
N ILE A 144 77.81 -8.16 22.02
CA ILE A 144 76.78 -7.79 21.03
C ILE A 144 77.16 -8.34 19.65
N ARG A 145 76.20 -8.92 18.91
CA ARG A 145 76.32 -9.07 17.44
C ARG A 145 74.97 -8.90 16.74
N ARG A 146 74.80 -7.73 16.11
CA ARG A 146 73.80 -7.49 15.05
C ARG A 146 73.99 -8.50 13.92
N LYS A 147 72.91 -9.13 13.43
CA LYS A 147 72.87 -9.67 12.07
C LYS A 147 71.51 -9.42 11.43
N ARG A 148 71.56 -8.72 10.30
CA ARG A 148 70.46 -8.30 9.46
C ARG A 148 70.12 -9.43 8.47
N ARG A 149 68.81 -9.64 8.27
CA ARG A 149 68.09 -10.09 7.06
C ARG A 149 67.98 -11.58 6.70
N SER A 150 66.70 -11.92 6.51
CA SER A 150 66.11 -12.79 5.47
C SER A 150 66.09 -14.29 5.72
N THR A 151 64.90 -14.81 6.04
CA THR A 151 64.21 -15.79 5.17
C THR A 151 62.72 -15.82 5.51
N THR A 152 61.95 -15.68 4.43
CA THR A 152 60.52 -15.88 4.21
C THR A 152 59.91 -17.01 5.03
N GLU A 153 58.92 -16.69 5.88
CA GLU A 153 57.87 -17.64 6.26
C GLU A 153 56.53 -16.96 6.10
N VAL A 154 55.75 -17.53 5.18
CA VAL A 154 54.38 -17.19 4.82
C VAL A 154 53.52 -17.41 6.07
N ARG A 155 53.01 -16.33 6.65
CA ARG A 155 51.96 -16.37 7.67
C ARG A 155 50.62 -16.06 7.03
N ASP A 156 49.69 -16.99 7.26
CA ASP A 156 48.35 -17.05 6.73
C ASP A 156 47.58 -15.72 6.76
N LEU A 157 47.00 -15.37 5.62
CA LEU A 157 45.98 -14.37 5.43
C LEU A 157 44.65 -14.88 6.02
N CYS A 158 44.34 -14.48 7.25
CA CYS A 158 42.97 -14.45 7.74
C CYS A 158 42.79 -13.26 8.68
N GLY A 159 42.83 -12.06 8.11
CA GLY A 159 42.42 -10.84 8.78
C GLY A 159 40.89 -10.82 8.87
N SER A 160 40.35 -11.10 10.04
CA SER A 160 38.98 -10.71 10.38
C SER A 160 38.91 -9.18 10.26
N LYS A 161 38.29 -8.66 9.20
CA LYS A 161 38.08 -7.22 9.01
C LYS A 161 37.29 -6.71 10.23
N LYS A 162 37.99 -6.03 11.14
CA LYS A 162 37.37 -5.35 12.28
C LYS A 162 36.48 -4.24 11.72
N ILE A 163 35.33 -4.03 12.34
CA ILE A 163 34.44 -2.92 11.99
C ILE A 163 35.21 -1.61 12.25
N PRO A 164 35.28 -0.67 11.28
CA PRO A 164 35.98 0.60 11.44
C PRO A 164 35.42 1.45 12.59
N ASN A 165 36.20 2.44 13.04
CA ASN A 165 35.84 3.33 14.15
C ASN A 165 34.54 4.11 13.87
N ASP A 166 33.67 4.24 14.88
CA ASP A 166 32.37 4.95 14.77
C ASP A 166 32.51 6.43 14.38
N LYS A 167 33.69 7.03 14.62
CA LYS A 167 34.03 8.38 14.15
C LYS A 167 34.01 8.49 12.61
N ILE A 168 34.41 7.44 11.89
CA ILE A 168 34.41 7.41 10.42
C ILE A 168 32.98 7.48 9.90
N PHE A 169 32.08 6.67 10.46
CA PHE A 169 30.67 6.67 10.08
C PHE A 169 29.98 8.00 10.45
N THR A 170 30.37 8.62 11.56
CA THR A 170 29.85 9.94 11.96
C THR A 170 30.30 11.04 10.97
N ALA A 171 31.55 11.02 10.53
CA ALA A 171 32.06 11.95 9.54
C ALA A 171 31.36 11.76 8.17
N ILE A 172 31.18 10.51 7.74
CA ILE A 172 30.45 10.19 6.49
C ILE A 172 28.98 10.62 6.60
N ALA A 173 28.30 10.37 7.73
CA ALA A 173 26.92 10.81 7.95
C ALA A 173 26.78 12.34 7.88
N SER A 174 27.79 13.09 8.35
CA SER A 174 27.79 14.55 8.28
C SER A 174 27.93 15.08 6.84
N MET A 175 28.70 14.40 5.98
CA MET A 175 28.90 14.76 4.58
C MET A 175 27.78 14.21 3.66
N PHE A 176 27.15 13.11 4.08
CA PHE A 176 26.05 12.46 3.35
C PHE A 176 24.81 12.22 4.24
N PRO A 177 24.13 13.28 4.74
CA PRO A 177 22.98 13.13 5.64
C PRO A 177 21.83 12.31 5.05
N TYR A 178 21.70 12.30 3.72
CA TYR A 178 20.67 11.58 3.00
C TYR A 178 20.87 10.05 2.91
N LYS A 179 22.09 9.55 3.21
CA LYS A 179 22.38 8.11 3.16
C LYS A 179 22.01 7.37 4.45
N GLY A 180 21.72 8.13 5.51
CA GLY A 180 21.28 7.60 6.79
C GLY A 180 22.09 8.14 7.97
N THR A 181 21.65 7.76 9.16
CA THR A 181 22.32 8.04 10.43
C THR A 181 23.61 7.21 10.57
N THR A 182 24.46 7.55 11.54
CA THR A 182 25.72 6.84 11.82
C THR A 182 25.50 5.33 11.99
N GLU A 183 24.43 4.96 12.68
CA GLU A 183 24.03 3.58 12.95
C GLU A 183 23.58 2.86 11.68
N GLU A 184 22.78 3.50 10.84
CA GLU A 184 22.30 2.96 9.56
C GLU A 184 23.46 2.72 8.58
N LEU A 185 24.42 3.63 8.50
CA LEU A 185 25.62 3.47 7.67
C LEU A 185 26.50 2.31 8.16
N LYS A 186 26.60 2.13 9.48
CA LYS A 186 27.35 1.03 10.09
C LYS A 186 26.69 -0.32 9.83
N GLU A 187 25.36 -0.41 9.92
CA GLU A 187 24.62 -1.62 9.53
C GLU A 187 24.76 -1.91 8.04
N LYS A 188 24.61 -0.89 7.19
CA LYS A 188 24.78 -1.02 5.74
C LYS A 188 26.19 -1.53 5.36
N TYR A 189 27.23 -1.07 6.05
CA TYR A 189 28.60 -1.56 5.82
C TYR A 189 28.78 -3.03 6.24
N LYS A 190 28.14 -3.48 7.33
CA LYS A 190 28.14 -4.89 7.74
C LYS A 190 27.46 -5.77 6.70
N ASP A 191 26.33 -5.33 6.16
CA ASP A 191 25.60 -6.05 5.12
C ASP A 191 26.44 -6.18 3.83
N LEU A 192 27.20 -5.14 3.47
CA LEU A 192 28.10 -5.12 2.30
C LEU A 192 29.40 -5.95 2.49
N LEU A 193 29.70 -6.39 3.71
CA LEU A 193 30.83 -7.27 4.04
C LEU A 193 30.47 -8.76 4.03
N GLU A 194 29.19 -9.13 4.16
CA GLU A 194 28.77 -10.51 4.02
C GLU A 194 28.91 -10.97 2.55
N PRO A 195 29.48 -12.16 2.25
CA PRO A 195 29.52 -12.67 0.89
C PRO A 195 28.09 -12.88 0.37
N PRO A 196 27.83 -12.69 -0.94
CA PRO A 196 26.50 -12.91 -1.52
C PRO A 196 26.13 -14.39 -1.40
N SER A 197 25.48 -14.77 -0.30
CA SER A 197 24.86 -16.08 -0.18
C SER A 197 23.69 -16.14 -1.16
N PRO A 198 23.38 -17.30 -1.79
CA PRO A 198 22.41 -17.35 -2.86
C PRO A 198 21.02 -16.83 -2.46
N VAL A 199 20.58 -17.01 -1.21
CA VAL A 199 19.34 -16.42 -0.69
C VAL A 199 19.34 -16.44 0.85
N LYS A 200 19.96 -15.46 1.53
CA LYS A 200 19.51 -15.11 2.88
C LYS A 200 18.37 -14.11 2.69
N LEU A 201 17.13 -14.61 2.74
CA LEU A 201 15.98 -13.72 2.87
C LEU A 201 16.16 -12.87 4.14
N PRO A 202 15.90 -11.56 4.11
CA PRO A 202 15.88 -10.73 5.30
C PRO A 202 15.06 -11.39 6.43
N PRO A 203 15.39 -11.17 7.72
CA PRO A 203 14.79 -11.90 8.83
C PRO A 203 13.25 -11.78 8.93
N LEU A 204 12.66 -10.77 8.30
CA LEU A 204 11.21 -10.53 8.23
C LEU A 204 10.53 -11.16 6.98
N CYS A 205 11.30 -11.72 6.05
CA CYS A 205 10.77 -12.34 4.83
C CYS A 205 10.48 -13.83 5.05
N THR A 206 9.25 -14.24 4.74
CA THR A 206 8.84 -15.64 4.81
C THR A 206 9.26 -16.36 3.53
N PRO A 207 10.01 -17.49 3.61
CA PRO A 207 10.40 -18.26 2.42
C PRO A 207 9.17 -18.83 1.70
N ASN A 208 9.29 -19.01 0.38
CA ASN A 208 8.21 -19.56 -0.43
C ASN A 208 7.82 -20.97 0.05
N LEU A 209 6.51 -21.20 0.22
CA LEU A 209 5.94 -22.49 0.61
C LEU A 209 6.22 -23.59 -0.41
N ASP A 210 6.24 -23.24 -1.70
CA ASP A 210 6.54 -24.19 -2.79
C ASP A 210 8.06 -24.39 -3.00
N GLY A 211 8.89 -23.70 -2.21
CA GLY A 211 10.34 -23.71 -2.34
C GLY A 211 11.03 -24.83 -1.55
N PRO A 212 12.26 -25.23 -1.92
CA PRO A 212 13.03 -26.24 -1.19
C PRO A 212 13.46 -25.80 0.22
N PHE A 213 13.40 -24.49 0.51
CA PHE A 213 13.75 -23.90 1.80
C PHE A 213 12.53 -23.52 2.64
N ALA A 214 11.36 -24.12 2.37
CA ALA A 214 10.13 -23.85 3.10
C ALA A 214 10.32 -24.14 4.61
N LYS A 215 10.01 -23.15 5.44
CA LYS A 215 10.07 -23.25 6.91
C LYS A 215 8.65 -23.32 7.48
N SER A 216 8.53 -23.95 8.65
CA SER A 216 7.30 -23.93 9.45
C SER A 216 7.11 -22.55 10.07
N VAL A 217 6.06 -21.83 9.67
CA VAL A 217 5.75 -20.46 10.12
C VAL A 217 4.30 -20.35 10.61
N GLN A 218 3.96 -19.22 11.23
CA GLN A 218 2.60 -18.94 11.68
C GLN A 218 1.69 -18.50 10.52
N ARG A 219 0.38 -18.68 10.66
CA ARG A 219 -0.61 -18.27 9.65
C ARG A 219 -0.44 -16.82 9.20
N GLU A 220 -0.28 -15.90 10.15
CA GLU A 220 -0.18 -14.47 9.82
C GLU A 220 1.12 -14.16 9.07
N GLN A 221 2.20 -14.89 9.35
CA GLN A 221 3.47 -14.75 8.61
C GLN A 221 3.34 -15.31 7.18
N SER A 222 2.70 -16.46 7.00
CA SER A 222 2.44 -17.03 5.66
C SER A 222 1.56 -16.15 4.80
N LEU A 223 0.58 -15.45 5.41
CA LEU A 223 -0.37 -14.60 4.70
C LEU A 223 0.02 -13.13 4.69
N HIS A 224 1.10 -12.72 5.38
CA HIS A 224 1.45 -11.32 5.62
C HIS A 224 1.52 -10.54 4.31
N SER A 225 2.35 -10.98 3.35
CA SER A 225 2.51 -10.32 2.05
C SER A 225 1.18 -10.23 1.28
N PHE A 226 0.34 -11.25 1.38
CA PHE A 226 -0.97 -11.24 0.73
C PHE A 226 -1.93 -10.24 1.41
N HIS A 227 -1.96 -10.18 2.73
CA HIS A 227 -2.82 -9.27 3.49
C HIS A 227 -2.40 -7.80 3.36
N THR A 228 -1.10 -7.52 3.31
CA THR A 228 -0.58 -6.14 3.27
C THR A 228 -0.60 -5.53 1.88
N LEU A 229 -0.24 -6.30 0.85
CA LEU A 229 -0.15 -5.78 -0.53
C LEU A 229 -1.48 -5.85 -1.29
N PHE A 230 -2.42 -6.71 -0.89
CA PHE A 230 -3.68 -6.86 -1.61
C PHE A 230 -4.64 -5.70 -1.37
N CYS A 231 -5.01 -5.02 -2.46
CA CYS A 231 -6.07 -4.02 -2.41
C CYS A 231 -7.45 -4.66 -2.62
N ARG A 232 -8.29 -4.62 -1.58
CA ARG A 232 -9.68 -5.11 -1.62
C ARG A 232 -10.59 -4.32 -2.57
N ARG A 233 -10.24 -3.09 -2.92
CA ARG A 233 -11.09 -2.21 -3.76
C ARG A 233 -11.00 -2.57 -5.24
N CYS A 234 -9.79 -2.84 -5.73
CA CYS A 234 -9.53 -3.10 -7.15
C CYS A 234 -9.01 -4.53 -7.45
N PHE A 235 -8.83 -5.36 -6.42
CA PHE A 235 -8.43 -6.77 -6.52
C PHE A 235 -7.05 -6.99 -7.16
N LYS A 236 -6.10 -6.10 -6.87
CA LYS A 236 -4.70 -6.17 -7.33
C LYS A 236 -3.76 -6.10 -6.13
N TYR A 237 -2.59 -6.74 -6.23
CA TYR A 237 -1.48 -6.50 -5.32
C TYR A 237 -0.77 -5.22 -5.72
N ASP A 238 -0.35 -4.43 -4.73
CA ASP A 238 0.39 -3.17 -4.90
C ASP A 238 -0.25 -2.27 -5.96
N CYS A 239 -1.49 -1.85 -5.70
CA CYS A 239 -2.29 -1.20 -6.71
C CYS A 239 -1.89 0.27 -6.92
N PHE A 240 -1.83 0.69 -8.19
CA PHE A 240 -1.48 2.07 -8.57
C PHE A 240 -2.52 3.15 -8.24
N LEU A 241 -3.55 2.90 -7.43
CA LEU A 241 -4.64 3.86 -7.21
C LEU A 241 -4.94 4.15 -5.73
N HIS A 242 -4.70 3.17 -4.84
CA HIS A 242 -5.06 3.28 -3.43
C HIS A 242 -3.79 3.25 -2.59
N PRO A 243 -3.34 4.38 -2.03
CA PRO A 243 -2.05 4.47 -1.33
C PRO A 243 -2.08 3.82 0.06
N PHE A 244 -3.26 3.78 0.71
CA PHE A 244 -3.39 3.21 2.04
C PHE A 244 -3.58 1.69 1.99
N HIS A 245 -2.78 0.97 2.79
CA HIS A 245 -2.92 -0.46 3.01
C HIS A 245 -4.28 -0.82 3.62
N ALA A 246 -4.75 -2.04 3.35
CA ALA A 246 -6.01 -2.54 3.91
C ALA A 246 -5.95 -2.59 5.44
N THR A 247 -7.03 -2.16 6.11
CA THR A 247 -7.08 -2.24 7.57
C THR A 247 -7.14 -3.71 8.04
N PRO A 248 -6.58 -4.05 9.21
CA PRO A 248 -6.47 -5.43 9.67
C PRO A 248 -7.79 -6.22 9.73
N ASN A 249 -8.92 -5.55 9.90
CA ASN A 249 -10.21 -6.24 9.98
C ASN A 249 -10.80 -6.60 8.61
N VAL A 250 -10.29 -6.04 7.50
CA VAL A 250 -10.78 -6.31 6.13
C VAL A 250 -10.62 -7.78 5.74
N TYR A 251 -9.51 -8.42 6.14
CA TYR A 251 -9.23 -9.83 5.84
C TYR A 251 -9.75 -10.79 6.92
N LYS A 252 -10.30 -10.27 8.03
CA LYS A 252 -10.95 -11.09 9.05
C LYS A 252 -12.40 -11.36 8.67
N ARG A 253 -12.73 -12.62 8.39
CA ARG A 253 -14.11 -13.02 8.06
C ARG A 253 -14.97 -13.08 9.33
N LYS A 254 -16.07 -12.32 9.37
CA LYS A 254 -17.04 -12.33 10.49
C LYS A 254 -17.89 -13.61 10.57
N SER A 255 -18.09 -14.32 9.46
CA SER A 255 -18.95 -15.52 9.41
C SER A 255 -18.20 -16.80 9.82
N LYS A 256 -18.56 -17.35 10.98
CA LYS A 256 -18.12 -18.67 11.48
C LYS A 256 -18.89 -19.87 10.88
N GLU A 257 -19.77 -19.65 9.90
CA GLU A 257 -20.58 -20.73 9.32
C GLU A 257 -19.76 -21.58 8.34
N ILE A 258 -18.98 -22.51 8.90
CA ILE A 258 -18.41 -23.63 8.15
C ILE A 258 -19.16 -24.86 8.61
N ARG A 259 -19.93 -25.45 7.68
CA ARG A 259 -20.60 -26.72 7.92
C ARG A 259 -19.51 -27.79 8.03
N MET A 260 -19.39 -28.43 9.18
CA MET A 260 -18.56 -29.63 9.29
C MET A 260 -19.31 -30.79 8.62
N GLU A 261 -18.58 -31.59 7.86
CA GLU A 261 -19.09 -32.80 7.25
C GLU A 261 -19.42 -33.82 8.35
N THR A 262 -20.61 -34.42 8.27
CA THR A 262 -21.10 -35.41 9.25
C THR A 262 -20.88 -36.85 8.78
N GLU A 263 -20.49 -37.03 7.52
CA GLU A 263 -20.22 -38.33 6.92
C GLU A 263 -18.71 -38.56 6.80
N PRO A 264 -18.22 -39.78 6.99
CA PRO A 264 -16.81 -40.07 6.89
C PRO A 264 -16.30 -39.88 5.45
N CYS A 265 -15.23 -39.11 5.29
CA CYS A 265 -14.64 -38.82 3.98
C CYS A 265 -13.87 -40.01 3.36
N GLY A 266 -13.72 -41.12 4.10
CA GLY A 266 -12.99 -42.31 3.68
C GLY A 266 -12.67 -43.23 4.86
N VAL A 267 -11.88 -44.28 4.60
CA VAL A 267 -11.46 -45.29 5.59
C VAL A 267 -10.56 -44.70 6.68
N ASP A 268 -9.76 -43.68 6.35
CA ASP A 268 -8.87 -42.97 7.28
C ASP A 268 -9.47 -41.63 7.74
N CYS A 269 -10.78 -41.60 7.98
CA CYS A 269 -11.47 -40.39 8.45
C CYS A 269 -11.32 -40.20 9.97
N PHE A 270 -11.10 -38.95 10.41
CA PHE A 270 -11.08 -38.61 11.84
C PHE A 270 -12.39 -38.98 12.56
N LEU A 271 -13.53 -38.92 11.86
CA LEU A 271 -14.85 -39.29 12.40
C LEU A 271 -14.94 -40.75 12.86
N LEU A 272 -14.05 -41.62 12.37
CA LEU A 272 -13.99 -43.03 12.74
C LEU A 272 -13.12 -43.28 13.98
N GLN A 273 -12.46 -42.25 14.52
CA GLN A 273 -11.67 -42.37 15.76
C GLN A 273 -12.55 -42.33 17.02
N LYS A 274 -12.10 -43.05 18.08
CA LYS A 274 -12.77 -43.05 19.39
C LYS A 274 -12.79 -41.63 19.97
N GLY A 275 -13.98 -41.09 20.27
CA GLY A 275 -14.19 -39.73 20.80
C GLY A 275 -14.43 -38.63 19.75
N ALA A 276 -14.23 -38.91 18.45
CA ALA A 276 -14.43 -37.91 17.40
C ALA A 276 -15.91 -37.50 17.21
N LYS A 277 -16.83 -38.45 17.40
CA LYS A 277 -18.29 -38.18 17.35
C LYS A 277 -18.73 -37.24 18.48
N GLU A 278 -18.19 -37.41 19.69
CA GLU A 278 -18.44 -36.53 20.84
C GLU A 278 -17.84 -35.13 20.65
N PHE A 279 -16.65 -35.04 20.03
CA PHE A 279 -16.01 -33.77 19.67
C PHE A 279 -16.83 -32.97 18.64
N VAL A 280 -17.33 -33.64 17.61
CA VAL A 280 -18.20 -33.02 16.59
C VAL A 280 -19.55 -32.64 17.21
N ASP A 281 -20.16 -33.50 18.01
CA ASP A 281 -21.44 -33.24 18.65
C ASP A 281 -21.36 -32.07 19.66
N GLN A 282 -20.28 -31.95 20.44
CA GLN A 282 -20.07 -30.80 21.35
C GLN A 282 -19.87 -29.47 20.60
N ASN A 283 -19.16 -29.49 19.47
CA ASN A 283 -18.94 -28.31 18.63
C ASN A 283 -20.17 -27.95 17.77
N MET A 284 -21.02 -28.92 17.42
CA MET A 284 -22.27 -28.75 16.64
C MET A 284 -23.49 -28.35 17.50
N LEU A 285 -23.66 -28.90 18.70
CA LEU A 285 -24.82 -28.65 19.58
C LEU A 285 -24.88 -27.19 20.09
N ARG A 286 -23.75 -26.49 20.15
CA ARG A 286 -23.71 -25.05 20.46
C ARG A 286 -24.26 -24.18 19.32
N SER A 287 -24.29 -24.68 18.08
CA SER A 287 -24.90 -23.99 16.93
C SER A 287 -26.41 -24.21 16.82
N GLN A 288 -26.94 -25.37 17.23
CA GLN A 288 -28.37 -25.68 17.13
C GLN A 288 -29.23 -25.24 18.33
N ARG A 289 -28.65 -24.97 19.51
CA ARG A 289 -29.42 -24.58 20.70
C ARG A 289 -30.15 -23.23 20.58
N SER A 290 -29.84 -22.38 19.59
CA SER A 290 -30.60 -21.15 19.34
C SER A 290 -31.93 -21.35 18.57
N ARG A 291 -32.21 -22.56 18.03
CA ARG A 291 -33.42 -22.80 17.20
C ARG A 291 -34.51 -23.68 17.81
N ARG A 292 -34.32 -24.27 19.00
CA ARG A 292 -35.29 -25.22 19.59
C ARG A 292 -36.11 -24.74 20.81
N ARG A 293 -36.11 -23.45 21.15
CA ARG A 293 -37.11 -22.85 22.07
C ARG A 293 -38.12 -21.95 21.35
N ARG A 294 -38.84 -22.49 20.35
CA ARG A 294 -40.13 -21.91 19.93
C ARG A 294 -41.04 -22.93 19.26
N ARG A 295 -41.44 -23.95 20.02
CA ARG A 295 -42.64 -24.73 19.72
C ARG A 295 -43.15 -25.37 21.01
N GLN A 296 -43.79 -24.58 21.86
CA GLN A 296 -44.76 -25.12 22.80
C GLN A 296 -46.15 -24.94 22.19
N GLN A 297 -46.85 -26.07 22.11
CA GLN A 297 -48.21 -26.21 21.63
C GLN A 297 -49.17 -25.51 22.60
N ARG A 298 -50.22 -24.92 22.03
CA ARG A 298 -51.43 -24.51 22.74
C ARG A 298 -52.10 -25.73 23.40
N PRO A 299 -52.59 -25.63 24.64
CA PRO A 299 -53.73 -26.43 25.08
C PRO A 299 -55.02 -25.61 24.98
N THR A 300 -56.08 -26.23 24.48
CA THR A 300 -57.46 -25.73 24.54
C THR A 300 -58.18 -26.32 25.74
N SER A 301 -58.75 -25.41 26.56
CA SER A 301 -59.95 -25.50 27.40
C SER A 301 -60.13 -26.64 28.42
N SER A 302 -60.15 -26.29 29.70
CA SER A 302 -61.37 -26.40 30.53
C SER A 302 -61.23 -25.64 31.87
N SER A 303 -62.27 -24.84 32.17
CA SER A 303 -62.84 -24.52 33.49
C SER A 303 -62.07 -23.65 34.52
N CYS A 304 -62.57 -22.42 34.69
CA CYS A 304 -62.52 -21.54 35.87
C CYS A 304 -63.37 -22.12 37.04
N PRO A 305 -63.40 -21.60 38.31
CA PRO A 305 -63.12 -20.22 38.76
C PRO A 305 -62.19 -20.10 40.01
N GLY A 306 -61.49 -18.98 40.22
CA GLY A 306 -62.00 -17.81 40.97
C GLY A 306 -60.97 -17.38 42.06
N PRO A 307 -61.03 -16.16 42.61
CA PRO A 307 -59.87 -15.25 42.66
C PRO A 307 -59.36 -14.89 44.08
N SER A 308 -58.37 -13.97 44.13
CA SER A 308 -57.86 -13.15 45.27
C SER A 308 -56.44 -13.55 45.71
N GLY A 309 -55.46 -12.69 45.97
CA GLY A 309 -55.32 -11.23 45.99
C GLY A 309 -53.88 -10.87 46.40
N THR A 310 -53.46 -9.63 46.13
CA THR A 310 -52.49 -8.77 46.89
C THR A 310 -51.15 -9.37 47.38
N ALA A 311 -49.98 -8.97 46.90
CA ALA A 311 -49.22 -7.72 47.16
C ALA A 311 -48.06 -7.94 48.17
N GLU A 312 -47.00 -7.13 48.00
CA GLU A 312 -45.83 -6.87 48.88
C GLU A 312 -44.67 -7.88 48.83
N GLU A 313 -43.51 -7.52 48.28
CA GLU A 313 -42.43 -6.65 48.80
C GLU A 313 -41.78 -7.16 50.09
N GLY A 314 -40.44 -7.34 50.02
CA GLY A 314 -39.56 -7.66 51.13
C GLY A 314 -38.11 -7.45 50.71
N LYS A 315 -37.62 -6.22 50.91
CA LYS A 315 -36.21 -5.81 50.91
C LYS A 315 -35.55 -6.22 52.21
N GLU A 316 -34.32 -6.72 52.15
CA GLU A 316 -33.20 -6.46 53.09
C GLU A 316 -31.91 -6.67 52.26
N GLY A 317 -30.85 -5.86 52.24
CA GLY A 317 -30.39 -4.79 53.14
C GLY A 317 -29.08 -5.19 53.82
N ASP A 318 -28.00 -4.43 53.59
CA ASP A 318 -26.66 -4.43 54.24
C ASP A 318 -25.65 -5.56 53.94
N SER A 319 -24.32 -5.34 53.92
CA SER A 319 -23.44 -4.16 53.84
C SER A 319 -21.97 -4.66 53.81
N ASP A 320 -21.15 -4.08 52.94
CA ASP A 320 -19.76 -3.65 53.16
C ASP A 320 -18.67 -4.60 53.71
N HIS A 321 -17.56 -4.72 52.97
CA HIS A 321 -16.23 -4.18 53.32
C HIS A 321 -15.13 -4.72 52.36
N GLU A 322 -14.26 -3.80 51.93
CA GLU A 322 -13.04 -3.99 51.14
C GLU A 322 -12.00 -4.91 51.82
N THR A 323 -11.15 -5.61 51.06
CA THR A 323 -9.67 -5.55 51.15
C THR A 323 -9.00 -6.72 50.41
N THR A 324 -8.14 -6.33 49.47
CA THR A 324 -6.79 -6.85 49.17
C THR A 324 -6.42 -8.33 49.33
N SER A 325 -5.73 -8.79 48.28
CA SER A 325 -4.53 -9.65 48.30
C SER A 325 -4.70 -11.14 48.00
N SER A 326 -3.96 -11.51 46.97
CA SER A 326 -3.49 -12.83 46.54
C SER A 326 -3.31 -13.88 47.63
N SER A 327 -3.79 -15.09 47.35
CA SER A 327 -3.02 -16.31 47.56
C SER A 327 -3.69 -17.52 46.90
N GLU A 328 -2.83 -18.44 46.51
CA GLU A 328 -3.14 -19.70 45.86
C GLU A 328 -4.02 -20.60 46.72
N GLY A 329 -5.01 -21.24 46.08
CA GLY A 329 -6.03 -22.03 46.77
C GLY A 329 -6.67 -23.04 45.83
N ASN A 330 -5.89 -24.05 45.52
CA ASN A 330 -6.24 -25.31 44.86
C ASN A 330 -7.63 -25.86 45.27
N SER A 331 -8.55 -26.08 44.32
CA SER A 331 -9.65 -27.03 44.49
C SER A 331 -10.03 -27.72 43.18
N ARG A 332 -9.90 -29.04 43.26
CA ARG A 332 -9.97 -30.07 42.22
C ARG A 332 -11.39 -30.31 41.73
N CYS A 333 -11.52 -30.65 40.45
CA CYS A 333 -12.29 -31.79 39.87
C CYS A 333 -12.40 -31.59 38.34
N GLN A 334 -12.24 -32.54 37.42
CA GLN A 334 -11.64 -33.88 37.31
C GLN A 334 -11.24 -33.99 35.82
N THR A 335 -10.01 -34.40 35.53
CA THR A 335 -9.55 -34.73 34.17
C THR A 335 -9.78 -36.22 33.89
N PRO A 336 -10.08 -36.64 32.64
CA PRO A 336 -10.12 -38.05 32.32
C PRO A 336 -8.71 -38.65 32.37
N THR A 337 -8.62 -39.78 33.05
CA THR A 337 -7.47 -40.57 33.44
C THR A 337 -6.56 -41.00 32.28
N LYS A 338 -5.23 -40.87 32.49
CA LYS A 338 -4.16 -41.54 31.75
C LYS A 338 -4.33 -43.07 31.86
N LEU A 339 -4.41 -43.78 30.74
CA LEU A 339 -4.22 -45.23 30.72
C LEU A 339 -2.72 -45.56 30.69
N ARG A 340 -2.28 -46.43 31.61
CA ARG A 340 -0.95 -47.06 31.60
C ARG A 340 -0.94 -48.28 30.66
N PRO A 341 0.20 -48.65 30.05
CA PRO A 341 0.31 -49.83 29.21
C PRO A 341 0.48 -51.09 30.08
N GLY A 342 -0.24 -52.14 29.75
CA GLY A 342 -0.02 -53.50 30.24
C GLY A 342 0.43 -54.36 29.07
N ASP A 343 1.52 -55.09 29.27
CA ASP A 343 2.10 -56.07 28.37
C ASP A 343 1.12 -57.25 28.12
N ASP A 344 0.86 -57.62 26.86
CA ASP A 344 1.24 -58.92 26.29
C ASP A 344 0.87 -59.01 24.80
N ASP A 345 1.74 -59.70 24.04
CA ASP A 345 1.59 -60.22 22.68
C ASP A 345 1.43 -59.28 21.45
N GLY A 346 2.57 -58.78 20.98
CA GLY A 346 3.15 -59.28 19.73
C GLY A 346 2.39 -59.08 18.41
N GLU A 347 2.35 -57.84 17.91
CA GLU A 347 2.54 -57.55 16.48
C GLU A 347 3.08 -56.12 16.35
N GLN A 348 4.38 -55.99 16.04
CA GLN A 348 5.04 -54.72 15.78
C GLN A 348 4.43 -54.06 14.54
N GLN A 349 3.37 -53.26 14.73
CA GLN A 349 3.03 -52.21 13.80
C GLN A 349 4.00 -51.05 14.08
N ALA A 350 5.07 -50.98 13.29
CA ALA A 350 5.96 -49.84 13.26
C ALA A 350 5.12 -48.55 13.21
N CYS A 351 5.19 -47.74 14.27
CA CYS A 351 4.65 -46.39 14.25
C CYS A 351 5.46 -45.61 13.21
N CYS A 352 4.93 -45.54 11.99
CA CYS A 352 5.38 -44.62 10.98
C CYS A 352 5.17 -43.21 11.53
N VAL A 353 6.23 -42.60 12.07
CA VAL A 353 6.21 -41.18 12.43
C VAL A 353 5.97 -40.41 11.14
N VAL A 354 4.74 -39.97 10.93
CA VAL A 354 4.35 -39.19 9.76
C VAL A 354 5.15 -37.89 9.79
N GLN A 355 6.13 -37.77 8.90
CA GLN A 355 6.94 -36.56 8.78
C GLN A 355 6.12 -35.45 8.15
N TRP A 356 6.12 -34.28 8.76
CA TRP A 356 5.52 -33.06 8.24
C TRP A 356 6.65 -32.14 7.75
N SER A 357 6.53 -31.64 6.53
CA SER A 357 7.41 -30.61 5.99
C SER A 357 7.00 -29.23 6.51
N GLY A 358 7.94 -28.28 6.52
CA GLY A 358 7.64 -26.89 6.93
C GLY A 358 6.53 -26.24 6.08
N ALA A 359 6.40 -26.64 4.81
CA ALA A 359 5.31 -26.23 3.93
C ALA A 359 3.95 -26.79 4.39
N GLU A 360 3.86 -28.09 4.69
CA GLU A 360 2.62 -28.73 5.15
C GLU A 360 2.16 -28.18 6.50
N GLU A 361 3.09 -27.94 7.44
CA GLU A 361 2.76 -27.37 8.75
C GLU A 361 2.21 -25.94 8.62
N SER A 362 2.85 -25.10 7.80
CA SER A 362 2.40 -23.74 7.52
C SER A 362 1.05 -23.72 6.79
N LEU A 363 0.88 -24.59 5.80
CA LEU A 363 -0.36 -24.73 5.04
C LEU A 363 -1.50 -25.22 5.95
N PHE A 364 -1.24 -26.16 6.86
CA PHE A 364 -2.21 -26.59 7.85
C PHE A 364 -2.67 -25.42 8.73
N ARG A 365 -1.75 -24.61 9.27
CA ARG A 365 -2.11 -23.45 10.12
C ARG A 365 -2.93 -22.41 9.35
N VAL A 366 -2.60 -22.18 8.09
CA VAL A 366 -3.39 -21.33 7.17
C VAL A 366 -4.78 -21.92 6.96
N LEU A 367 -4.90 -23.19 6.55
CA LEU A 367 -6.19 -23.80 6.28
C LEU A 367 -7.05 -23.92 7.53
N HIS A 368 -6.46 -24.25 8.68
CA HIS A 368 -7.16 -24.36 9.95
C HIS A 368 -7.79 -23.03 10.39
N GLY A 369 -7.10 -21.89 10.24
CA GLY A 369 -7.72 -20.59 10.53
C GLY A 369 -8.86 -20.19 9.57
N THR A 370 -8.98 -20.85 8.41
CA THR A 370 -10.02 -20.56 7.41
C THR A 370 -11.16 -21.58 7.44
N TYR A 371 -10.87 -22.86 7.67
CA TYR A 371 -11.81 -23.98 7.67
C TYR A 371 -12.16 -24.47 9.09
N PHE A 372 -11.55 -23.87 10.13
CA PHE A 372 -11.68 -24.25 11.53
C PHE A 372 -11.50 -25.78 11.71
N ASN A 373 -12.43 -26.43 12.39
CA ASN A 373 -12.35 -27.86 12.71
C ASN A 373 -12.82 -28.78 11.55
N ASN A 374 -12.96 -28.31 10.31
CA ASN A 374 -13.30 -29.16 9.17
C ASN A 374 -12.05 -29.86 8.60
N PHE A 375 -11.57 -30.88 9.33
CA PHE A 375 -10.36 -31.62 8.98
C PHE A 375 -10.48 -32.42 7.68
N CYS A 376 -11.68 -32.83 7.28
CA CYS A 376 -11.92 -33.51 6.00
C CYS A 376 -11.57 -32.60 4.81
N SER A 377 -12.06 -31.36 4.83
CA SER A 377 -11.73 -30.37 3.80
C SER A 377 -10.26 -29.95 3.84
N ILE A 378 -9.67 -29.82 5.04
CA ILE A 378 -8.25 -29.48 5.19
C ILE A 378 -7.36 -30.58 4.58
N ALA A 379 -7.63 -31.85 4.91
CA ALA A 379 -6.88 -32.99 4.34
C ALA A 379 -6.99 -33.05 2.82
N ARG A 380 -8.19 -32.82 2.27
CA ARG A 380 -8.41 -32.74 0.82
C ARG A 380 -7.58 -31.64 0.15
N LEU A 381 -7.40 -30.50 0.81
CA LEU A 381 -6.65 -29.35 0.28
C LEU A 381 -5.13 -29.51 0.42
N ILE A 382 -4.66 -30.16 1.49
CA ILE A 382 -3.24 -30.50 1.66
C ILE A 382 -2.83 -31.58 0.65
N GLY A 383 -3.69 -32.57 0.41
CA GLY A 383 -3.50 -33.61 -0.61
C GLY A 383 -2.47 -34.68 -0.24
N THR A 384 -1.40 -34.34 0.48
CA THR A 384 -0.34 -35.27 0.92
C THR A 384 -0.63 -35.98 2.23
N LYS A 385 -1.63 -35.51 3.00
CA LYS A 385 -2.02 -36.05 4.32
C LYS A 385 -3.46 -36.54 4.32
N ASN A 386 -3.72 -37.60 5.06
CA ASN A 386 -5.07 -38.11 5.26
C ASN A 386 -5.80 -37.36 6.40
N CYS A 387 -7.11 -37.57 6.50
CA CYS A 387 -7.95 -36.85 7.45
C CYS A 387 -7.61 -37.17 8.92
N LYS A 388 -7.24 -38.41 9.20
CA LYS A 388 -6.75 -38.87 10.50
C LYS A 388 -5.44 -38.15 10.90
N GLU A 389 -4.46 -38.08 10.00
CA GLU A 389 -3.17 -37.41 10.22
C GLU A 389 -3.33 -35.92 10.49
N VAL A 390 -4.23 -35.26 9.75
CA VAL A 390 -4.54 -33.83 9.95
C VAL A 390 -5.16 -33.59 11.34
N TYR A 391 -6.05 -34.47 11.79
CA TYR A 391 -6.63 -34.39 13.13
C TYR A 391 -5.58 -34.63 14.22
N GLU A 392 -4.72 -35.64 14.06
CA GLU A 392 -3.63 -35.93 14.99
C GLU A 392 -2.64 -34.76 15.11
N PHE A 393 -2.33 -34.09 13.99
CA PHE A 393 -1.52 -32.88 13.98
C PHE A 393 -2.20 -31.70 14.69
N ALA A 394 -3.51 -31.51 14.48
CA ALA A 394 -4.29 -30.49 15.17
C ALA A 394 -4.29 -30.69 16.71
N VAL A 395 -4.40 -31.94 17.15
CA VAL A 395 -4.32 -32.32 18.57
C VAL A 395 -2.91 -32.06 19.12
N LYS A 396 -1.86 -32.40 18.35
CA LYS A 396 -0.45 -32.18 18.72
C LYS A 396 -0.12 -30.70 18.90
N GLU A 397 -0.61 -29.82 18.02
CA GLU A 397 -0.38 -28.38 18.12
C GLU A 397 -1.31 -27.67 19.12
N VAL A 398 -2.21 -28.40 19.80
CA VAL A 398 -3.23 -27.82 20.71
C VAL A 398 -4.12 -26.80 19.98
N LEU A 399 -4.22 -26.90 18.66
CA LEU A 399 -4.92 -25.93 17.80
C LEU A 399 -6.42 -26.20 17.69
N ILE A 400 -7.00 -27.02 18.56
CA ILE A 400 -8.46 -27.17 18.61
C ILE A 400 -9.09 -25.84 19.03
N HIS A 401 -9.66 -25.10 18.06
CA HIS A 401 -10.37 -23.86 18.36
C HIS A 401 -11.59 -24.16 19.24
N ARG A 402 -11.52 -23.74 20.51
CA ARG A 402 -12.71 -23.55 21.34
C ARG A 402 -13.41 -22.29 20.84
N VAL A 403 -14.48 -22.46 20.07
CA VAL A 403 -15.25 -21.34 19.50
C VAL A 403 -15.67 -20.36 20.60
N PRO A 404 -15.22 -19.09 20.57
CA PRO A 404 -15.73 -18.05 21.46
C PRO A 404 -17.20 -17.76 21.11
N LEU A 405 -18.04 -17.74 22.15
CA LEU A 405 -19.43 -17.31 22.12
C LEU A 405 -19.46 -15.80 21.83
N GLU A 406 -19.88 -15.42 20.63
CA GLU A 406 -20.41 -14.08 20.39
C GLU A 406 -21.85 -14.24 19.92
N ASP A 407 -22.75 -13.68 20.73
CA ASP A 407 -24.19 -13.74 20.58
C ASP A 407 -24.63 -12.68 19.57
N GLY A 408 -24.39 -12.96 18.28
CA GLY A 408 -24.72 -12.06 17.17
C GLY A 408 -25.64 -12.73 16.17
N GLY A 409 -26.89 -13.00 16.58
CA GLY A 409 -27.87 -13.67 15.74
C GLY A 409 -28.28 -12.84 14.51
N ILE A 410 -27.72 -13.13 13.33
CA ILE A 410 -28.27 -12.65 12.06
C ILE A 410 -29.40 -13.59 11.62
N SER A 411 -30.64 -13.16 11.87
CA SER A 411 -31.83 -13.73 11.22
C SER A 411 -31.96 -13.15 9.81
N PRO A 412 -32.18 -13.96 8.74
CA PRO A 412 -32.54 -13.42 7.44
C PRO A 412 -34.01 -12.96 7.48
N GLN A 413 -34.27 -11.82 8.11
CA GLN A 413 -35.56 -11.16 7.99
C GLN A 413 -35.61 -10.39 6.68
N LYS A 414 -36.32 -10.96 5.70
CA LYS A 414 -36.94 -10.21 4.60
C LYS A 414 -38.00 -9.26 5.18
N LYS A 415 -37.60 -8.24 5.93
CA LYS A 415 -38.46 -7.12 6.28
C LYS A 415 -38.28 -6.04 5.22
N LYS A 416 -39.38 -5.67 4.57
CA LYS A 416 -39.45 -4.53 3.65
C LYS A 416 -38.89 -3.30 4.37
N ARG A 417 -37.66 -2.91 4.05
CA ARG A 417 -37.08 -1.61 4.42
C ARG A 417 -38.03 -0.57 3.82
N LYS A 418 -38.84 0.08 4.67
CA LYS A 418 -39.72 1.16 4.23
C LYS A 418 -38.79 2.25 3.70
N HIS A 419 -38.91 2.54 2.41
CA HIS A 419 -38.27 3.63 1.70
C HIS A 419 -38.83 4.94 2.26
N ARG A 420 -38.50 5.29 3.52
CA ARG A 420 -38.71 6.64 4.03
C ARG A 420 -37.80 7.51 3.17
N LEU A 421 -38.42 8.39 2.38
CA LEU A 421 -37.79 9.43 1.57
C LEU A 421 -36.37 9.79 2.08
N TRP A 422 -35.35 9.15 1.53
CA TRP A 422 -33.94 9.55 1.70
C TRP A 422 -33.64 10.88 0.99
N ALA A 423 -34.66 11.54 0.43
CA ALA A 423 -34.62 12.91 -0.06
C ALA A 423 -34.54 13.98 1.06
N LYS A 424 -34.57 13.61 2.35
CA LYS A 424 -34.51 14.58 3.47
C LYS A 424 -33.27 14.47 4.36
N ILE A 425 -32.38 13.52 4.13
CA ILE A 425 -31.13 13.37 4.91
C ILE A 425 -30.01 13.56 3.89
N GLN A 426 -29.31 14.69 3.94
CA GLN A 426 -28.20 15.15 3.06
C GLN A 426 -28.53 15.79 1.69
N LEU A 427 -29.75 16.31 1.48
CA LEU A 427 -29.96 17.44 0.55
C LEU A 427 -30.33 18.73 1.31
N LYS A 428 -29.96 18.83 2.59
CA LYS A 428 -29.73 20.13 3.21
C LYS A 428 -28.38 20.63 2.69
N LYS A 429 -28.42 21.21 1.50
CA LYS A 429 -27.37 22.06 0.97
C LYS A 429 -27.41 23.36 1.77
N ASP A 430 -26.86 23.34 2.99
CA ASP A 430 -26.40 24.57 3.61
C ASP A 430 -25.12 24.95 2.85
N ASN A 431 -25.27 26.01 2.07
CA ASN A 431 -24.41 26.47 1.00
C ASN A 431 -23.09 27.10 1.50
N SER A 432 -22.42 26.49 2.47
CA SER A 432 -21.31 27.15 3.18
C SER A 432 -19.94 26.45 3.07
N SER A 433 -19.83 25.26 2.48
CA SER A 433 -18.54 24.73 2.01
C SER A 433 -18.76 23.66 0.93
N ASN A 434 -18.40 23.96 -0.32
CA ASN A 434 -18.42 22.98 -1.44
C ASN A 434 -17.23 22.00 -1.33
N GLN A 435 -16.90 21.57 -0.12
CA GLN A 435 -15.74 20.74 0.17
C GLN A 435 -16.10 19.27 0.00
N VAL A 436 -15.54 18.64 -1.03
CA VAL A 436 -15.69 17.19 -1.28
C VAL A 436 -14.38 16.54 -0.93
N TYR A 437 -14.39 15.59 0.01
CA TYR A 437 -13.20 14.86 0.45
C TYR A 437 -13.15 13.46 -0.14
N ASN A 438 -11.95 12.93 -0.34
CA ASN A 438 -11.75 11.59 -0.88
C ASN A 438 -12.28 10.50 0.07
N TYR A 439 -12.87 9.46 -0.49
CA TYR A 439 -13.44 8.37 0.30
C TYR A 439 -12.35 7.41 0.80
N GLN A 440 -12.38 7.15 2.11
CA GLN A 440 -11.60 6.11 2.76
C GLN A 440 -12.53 5.18 3.58
N PRO A 441 -12.33 3.85 3.52
CA PRO A 441 -13.12 2.92 4.31
C PRO A 441 -12.90 3.12 5.81
N CYS A 442 -13.98 3.29 6.58
CA CYS A 442 -13.89 3.35 8.03
C CYS A 442 -13.71 1.95 8.66
N ASP A 443 -12.94 1.88 9.73
CA ASP A 443 -12.75 0.70 10.56
C ASP A 443 -12.67 1.11 12.03
N HIS A 444 -13.76 0.83 12.76
CA HIS A 444 -13.90 1.10 14.19
C HIS A 444 -14.70 -0.06 14.80
N PRO A 445 -14.02 -1.17 15.17
CA PRO A 445 -14.70 -2.29 15.83
C PRO A 445 -15.38 -1.76 17.09
N ASP A 446 -16.62 -2.20 17.34
CA ASP A 446 -17.43 -1.88 18.52
C ASP A 446 -18.12 -0.49 18.59
N HIS A 447 -17.89 0.39 17.61
CA HIS A 447 -18.59 1.68 17.54
C HIS A 447 -19.46 1.81 16.28
N PRO A 448 -20.66 2.42 16.36
CA PRO A 448 -21.47 2.71 15.17
C PRO A 448 -20.87 3.87 14.37
N CYS A 449 -21.31 4.02 13.10
CA CYS A 449 -20.93 5.19 12.31
C CYS A 449 -21.71 6.43 12.76
N ASP A 450 -21.24 7.10 13.81
CA ASP A 450 -21.76 8.37 14.33
C ASP A 450 -20.89 9.56 13.90
N SER A 451 -20.96 10.70 14.60
CA SER A 451 -20.18 11.91 14.29
C SER A 451 -18.66 11.73 14.40
N SER A 452 -18.17 10.68 15.07
CA SER A 452 -16.74 10.35 15.15
C SER A 452 -16.25 9.49 13.98
N CYS A 453 -17.17 8.95 13.17
CA CYS A 453 -16.82 8.12 12.04
C CYS A 453 -16.17 8.95 10.92
N PRO A 454 -14.98 8.56 10.40
CA PRO A 454 -14.32 9.28 9.31
C PRO A 454 -15.20 9.50 8.08
N CYS A 455 -16.07 8.54 7.74
CA CYS A 455 -17.02 8.71 6.64
C CYS A 455 -18.03 9.83 6.92
N VAL A 456 -18.57 9.90 8.13
CA VAL A 456 -19.57 10.92 8.51
C VAL A 456 -18.93 12.30 8.64
N MET A 457 -17.72 12.37 9.22
CA MET A 457 -16.94 13.62 9.33
C MET A 457 -16.64 14.22 7.96
N THR A 458 -16.26 13.39 6.99
CA THR A 458 -16.00 13.81 5.60
C THR A 458 -17.28 13.95 4.76
N GLN A 459 -18.46 13.81 5.37
CA GLN A 459 -19.77 13.84 4.70
C GLN A 459 -19.93 12.81 3.57
N ASN A 460 -19.17 11.72 3.63
CA ASN A 460 -19.22 10.60 2.69
C ASN A 460 -20.14 9.48 3.20
N PHE A 461 -20.76 8.77 2.26
CA PHE A 461 -21.46 7.53 2.58
C PHE A 461 -20.46 6.42 2.91
N CYS A 462 -20.85 5.52 3.81
CA CYS A 462 -20.12 4.27 3.98
C CYS A 462 -20.36 3.36 2.77
N GLU A 463 -19.29 2.80 2.20
CA GLU A 463 -19.37 1.88 1.06
C GLU A 463 -19.20 0.43 1.51
N LYS A 464 -19.35 -0.50 0.57
CA LYS A 464 -19.09 -1.94 0.77
C LYS A 464 -17.70 -2.28 1.32
N PHE A 465 -16.74 -1.35 1.25
CA PHE A 465 -15.38 -1.54 1.77
C PHE A 465 -15.24 -1.21 3.26
N CYS A 466 -16.15 -0.42 3.85
CA CYS A 466 -16.14 -0.10 5.28
C CYS A 466 -16.36 -1.35 6.15
N GLN A 467 -15.73 -1.40 7.31
CA GLN A 467 -15.81 -2.52 8.27
C GLN A 467 -16.91 -2.36 9.34
N CYS A 468 -17.67 -1.27 9.29
CA CYS A 468 -18.83 -1.05 10.14
C CYS A 468 -19.95 -2.09 9.91
N GLU A 469 -20.98 -2.10 10.75
CA GLU A 469 -22.07 -3.08 10.66
C GLU A 469 -22.79 -3.08 9.30
N HIS A 470 -23.31 -4.25 8.89
CA HIS A 470 -24.07 -4.39 7.64
C HIS A 470 -25.35 -3.53 7.61
N GLU A 471 -25.93 -3.25 8.78
CA GLU A 471 -27.14 -2.43 8.91
C GLU A 471 -26.85 -0.94 9.14
N CYS A 472 -25.58 -0.51 9.02
CA CYS A 472 -25.17 0.88 9.18
C CYS A 472 -26.07 1.83 8.36
N GLN A 473 -26.57 2.87 9.03
CA GLN A 473 -27.51 3.84 8.44
C GLN A 473 -26.83 4.77 7.43
N ASN A 474 -25.52 5.01 7.56
CA ASN A 474 -24.73 5.81 6.63
C ASN A 474 -24.30 5.03 5.37
N ARG A 475 -24.62 3.73 5.27
CA ARG A 475 -24.25 2.95 4.08
C ARG A 475 -25.13 3.29 2.88
N PHE A 476 -24.50 3.50 1.73
CA PHE A 476 -25.25 3.72 0.50
C PHE A 476 -25.98 2.43 0.07
N PRO A 477 -27.32 2.44 -0.12
CA PRO A 477 -28.09 1.21 -0.33
C PRO A 477 -28.11 0.69 -1.78
N GLY A 478 -27.57 1.45 -2.75
CA GLY A 478 -27.75 1.19 -4.18
C GLY A 478 -29.14 1.60 -4.70
N CYS A 479 -29.43 1.24 -5.95
CA CYS A 479 -30.74 1.49 -6.57
C CYS A 479 -31.53 0.19 -6.82
N ARG A 480 -32.85 0.32 -6.97
CA ARG A 480 -33.76 -0.76 -7.38
C ARG A 480 -34.45 -0.47 -8.70
N CYS A 481 -33.78 0.31 -9.55
CA CYS A 481 -34.29 0.67 -10.86
C CYS A 481 -34.34 -0.56 -11.78
N LYS A 482 -35.19 -0.52 -12.81
CA LYS A 482 -35.31 -1.60 -13.81
C LYS A 482 -34.32 -1.43 -14.98
N THR A 483 -33.99 -0.21 -15.36
CA THR A 483 -33.11 0.11 -16.49
C THR A 483 -32.68 1.58 -16.45
N GLN A 484 -31.73 1.95 -17.32
CA GLN A 484 -31.20 3.26 -17.67
C GLN A 484 -30.49 4.02 -16.55
N CYS A 485 -31.10 4.22 -15.38
CA CYS A 485 -30.49 4.92 -14.25
C CYS A 485 -29.90 6.31 -14.58
N ASN A 486 -30.38 7.01 -15.60
CA ASN A 486 -29.83 8.27 -16.09
C ASN A 486 -30.73 9.49 -15.76
N THR A 487 -31.66 9.34 -14.83
CA THR A 487 -32.59 10.40 -14.39
C THR A 487 -32.57 10.54 -12.87
N LYS A 488 -33.08 11.67 -12.37
CA LYS A 488 -33.22 11.95 -10.93
C LYS A 488 -34.10 10.94 -10.16
N GLN A 489 -34.82 10.06 -10.85
CA GLN A 489 -35.56 8.96 -10.22
C GLN A 489 -34.63 7.87 -9.65
N CYS A 490 -33.42 7.74 -10.21
CA CYS A 490 -32.42 6.83 -9.68
C CYS A 490 -31.65 7.49 -8.53
N PRO A 491 -31.60 6.89 -7.33
CA PRO A 491 -30.85 7.45 -6.20
C PRO A 491 -29.35 7.55 -6.48
N CYS A 492 -28.77 6.62 -7.25
CA CYS A 492 -27.36 6.69 -7.65
C CYS A 492 -27.09 7.94 -8.50
N TYR A 493 -27.89 8.15 -9.55
CA TYR A 493 -27.72 9.30 -10.45
C TYR A 493 -27.97 10.64 -9.74
N LEU A 494 -29.00 10.70 -8.89
CA LEU A 494 -29.32 11.88 -8.09
C LEU A 494 -28.17 12.24 -7.14
N ALA A 495 -27.54 11.25 -6.53
CA ALA A 495 -26.39 11.41 -5.64
C ALA A 495 -25.06 11.61 -6.39
N VAL A 496 -25.07 11.73 -7.73
CA VAL A 496 -23.87 11.89 -8.54
C VAL A 496 -22.91 10.69 -8.39
N ARG A 497 -23.48 9.49 -8.43
CA ARG A 497 -22.77 8.21 -8.32
C ARG A 497 -23.11 7.28 -9.47
N GLU A 498 -22.15 6.49 -9.93
CA GLU A 498 -22.46 5.32 -10.76
C GLU A 498 -23.12 4.21 -9.94
N CYS A 499 -23.82 3.31 -10.63
CA CYS A 499 -24.48 2.17 -10.01
C CYS A 499 -23.45 1.12 -9.60
N ASP A 500 -23.32 0.88 -8.30
CA ASP A 500 -22.45 -0.16 -7.76
C ASP A 500 -22.93 -1.55 -8.22
N PRO A 501 -22.06 -2.38 -8.83
CA PRO A 501 -22.44 -3.70 -9.34
C PRO A 501 -22.74 -4.73 -8.25
N ASP A 502 -22.30 -4.53 -7.01
CA ASP A 502 -22.59 -5.43 -5.88
C ASP A 502 -23.88 -5.06 -5.14
N LEU A 503 -24.41 -3.85 -5.38
CA LEU A 503 -25.62 -3.33 -4.72
C LEU A 503 -26.80 -3.18 -5.70
N CYS A 504 -26.55 -2.73 -6.92
CA CYS A 504 -27.57 -2.37 -7.91
C CYS A 504 -27.96 -3.56 -8.79
N MET A 505 -28.42 -4.64 -8.16
CA MET A 505 -28.66 -5.95 -8.79
C MET A 505 -29.85 -6.00 -9.76
N THR A 506 -30.65 -4.93 -9.89
CA THR A 506 -31.89 -4.96 -10.70
C THR A 506 -31.83 -4.09 -11.95
N CYS A 507 -30.91 -3.15 -12.03
CA CYS A 507 -30.88 -2.16 -13.11
C CYS A 507 -30.00 -2.57 -14.28
N GLY A 508 -29.31 -3.71 -14.18
CA GLY A 508 -28.34 -4.21 -15.14
C GLY A 508 -26.88 -3.89 -14.85
N ALA A 509 -26.56 -3.17 -13.76
CA ALA A 509 -25.17 -2.80 -13.47
C ALA A 509 -24.27 -4.01 -13.15
N ALA A 510 -24.86 -5.08 -12.61
CA ALA A 510 -24.19 -6.33 -12.25
C ALA A 510 -24.11 -7.35 -13.41
N ASP A 511 -24.80 -7.09 -14.52
CA ASP A 511 -25.07 -8.10 -15.56
C ASP A 511 -24.11 -7.97 -16.75
N HIS A 512 -23.94 -9.08 -17.50
CA HIS A 512 -23.32 -9.16 -18.83
C HIS A 512 -21.97 -8.44 -19.00
N TRP A 513 -20.96 -8.79 -18.20
CA TRP A 513 -19.63 -8.15 -18.18
C TRP A 513 -18.95 -8.03 -19.55
N ASP A 514 -19.16 -9.00 -20.44
CA ASP A 514 -18.55 -9.00 -21.78
C ASP A 514 -19.29 -8.11 -22.80
N SER A 515 -20.56 -7.77 -22.53
CA SER A 515 -21.37 -6.94 -23.43
C SER A 515 -21.11 -5.46 -23.18
N LYS A 516 -20.88 -4.70 -24.25
CA LYS A 516 -20.85 -3.22 -24.20
C LYS A 516 -22.25 -2.60 -24.10
N VAL A 517 -23.29 -3.38 -24.43
CA VAL A 517 -24.69 -2.94 -24.33
C VAL A 517 -25.27 -3.48 -23.04
N VAL A 518 -25.52 -2.58 -22.10
CA VAL A 518 -26.07 -2.87 -20.78
C VAL A 518 -27.35 -2.06 -20.60
N SER A 519 -28.33 -2.63 -19.89
CA SER A 519 -29.58 -1.92 -19.61
C SER A 519 -29.37 -0.72 -18.69
N CYS A 520 -28.38 -0.73 -17.80
CA CYS A 520 -27.94 0.41 -17.00
C CYS A 520 -27.06 1.36 -17.84
N LYS A 521 -27.39 2.65 -17.90
CA LYS A 521 -26.58 3.69 -18.55
C LYS A 521 -25.74 4.51 -17.56
N ASN A 522 -25.74 4.13 -16.28
CA ASN A 522 -25.03 4.82 -15.19
C ASN A 522 -23.94 3.92 -14.59
N CYS A 523 -23.18 3.25 -15.46
CA CYS A 523 -22.05 2.38 -15.13
C CYS A 523 -21.00 2.42 -16.27
N SER A 524 -20.92 3.55 -16.97
CA SER A 524 -20.13 3.72 -18.19
C SER A 524 -18.65 3.95 -17.86
N ILE A 525 -18.36 4.70 -16.79
CA ILE A 525 -17.01 4.99 -16.32
C ILE A 525 -16.36 3.72 -15.75
N GLN A 526 -17.04 3.01 -14.86
CA GLN A 526 -16.51 1.76 -14.27
C GLN A 526 -16.25 0.67 -15.31
N ARG A 527 -17.02 0.62 -16.40
CA ARG A 527 -16.86 -0.35 -17.50
C ARG A 527 -15.98 0.16 -18.64
N GLY A 528 -15.53 1.41 -18.59
CA GLY A 528 -14.75 2.03 -19.66
C GLY A 528 -15.47 2.09 -21.02
N LEU A 529 -16.79 2.29 -21.02
CA LEU A 529 -17.65 2.38 -22.22
C LEU A 529 -17.50 3.72 -22.95
N LYS A 530 -16.26 4.13 -23.21
CA LYS A 530 -15.93 5.37 -23.93
C LYS A 530 -16.22 5.27 -25.41
N LYS A 531 -16.51 6.42 -26.01
CA LYS A 531 -16.66 6.62 -27.45
C LYS A 531 -15.30 6.64 -28.13
N HIS A 532 -15.30 6.36 -29.42
CA HIS A 532 -14.07 6.38 -30.21
C HIS A 532 -13.70 7.81 -30.59
N LEU A 533 -12.52 8.24 -30.16
CA LEU A 533 -11.98 9.58 -30.39
C LEU A 533 -10.82 9.55 -31.39
N LEU A 534 -10.78 10.58 -32.22
CA LEU A 534 -9.76 10.87 -33.23
C LEU A 534 -8.92 12.07 -32.76
N LEU A 535 -7.66 12.12 -33.21
CA LEU A 535 -6.72 13.20 -32.92
C LEU A 535 -6.37 13.87 -34.25
N ALA A 536 -6.48 15.19 -34.32
CA ALA A 536 -6.09 16.00 -35.47
C ALA A 536 -5.70 17.41 -34.99
N PRO A 537 -5.00 18.22 -35.81
CA PRO A 537 -4.81 19.64 -35.50
C PRO A 537 -6.15 20.32 -35.20
N SER A 538 -6.20 21.13 -34.14
CA SER A 538 -7.41 21.86 -33.74
C SER A 538 -7.69 23.01 -34.72
N ASP A 539 -8.96 23.36 -34.87
CA ASP A 539 -9.35 24.59 -35.58
C ASP A 539 -9.05 25.86 -34.76
N VAL A 540 -8.75 25.71 -33.46
CA VAL A 540 -8.45 26.80 -32.52
C VAL A 540 -6.94 26.94 -32.30
N ALA A 541 -6.33 25.97 -31.63
CA ALA A 541 -4.91 25.98 -31.30
C ALA A 541 -4.39 24.57 -31.02
N GLY A 542 -3.17 24.28 -31.49
CA GLY A 542 -2.49 23.03 -31.18
C GLY A 542 -3.21 21.78 -31.69
N TRP A 543 -3.34 20.78 -30.83
CA TRP A 543 -4.04 19.53 -31.10
C TRP A 543 -5.48 19.57 -30.56
N GLY A 544 -6.41 18.96 -31.29
CA GLY A 544 -7.81 18.81 -30.89
C GLY A 544 -8.25 17.35 -30.93
N THR A 545 -9.30 17.01 -30.19
CA THR A 545 -9.94 15.69 -30.27
C THR A 545 -11.32 15.75 -30.89
N PHE A 546 -11.59 14.80 -31.78
CA PHE A 546 -12.79 14.77 -32.62
C PHE A 546 -13.53 13.45 -32.42
N ILE A 547 -14.86 13.49 -32.46
CA ILE A 547 -15.67 12.30 -32.21
C ILE A 547 -15.92 11.50 -33.49
N LYS A 548 -15.70 10.17 -33.47
CA LYS A 548 -15.90 9.33 -34.66
C LYS A 548 -17.38 9.05 -34.95
N GLU A 549 -18.24 9.06 -33.93
CA GLU A 549 -19.64 8.65 -34.01
C GLU A 549 -20.53 9.73 -33.39
N PRO A 550 -21.77 9.91 -33.88
CA PRO A 550 -22.68 10.89 -33.28
C PRO A 550 -23.06 10.50 -31.84
N VAL A 551 -23.24 11.50 -30.99
CA VAL A 551 -23.52 11.32 -29.55
C VAL A 551 -24.70 12.20 -29.13
N GLN A 552 -25.60 11.62 -28.32
CA GLN A 552 -26.78 12.32 -27.83
C GLN A 552 -26.46 13.21 -26.62
N LYS A 553 -27.31 14.20 -26.34
CA LYS A 553 -27.20 15.03 -25.15
C LYS A 553 -27.16 14.18 -23.87
N ASN A 554 -26.24 14.52 -22.96
CA ASN A 554 -25.94 13.84 -21.69
C ASN A 554 -25.39 12.41 -21.81
N GLU A 555 -25.02 11.98 -23.01
CA GLU A 555 -24.36 10.70 -23.20
C GLU A 555 -22.87 10.80 -22.82
N PHE A 556 -22.34 9.72 -22.25
CA PHE A 556 -20.95 9.61 -21.84
C PHE A 556 -20.03 9.51 -23.06
N ILE A 557 -18.97 10.32 -23.08
CA ILE A 557 -17.98 10.35 -24.16
C ILE A 557 -16.73 9.59 -23.71
N SER A 558 -16.06 10.07 -22.67
CA SER A 558 -14.86 9.44 -22.11
C SER A 558 -14.68 9.90 -20.68
N GLU A 559 -13.91 9.16 -19.92
CA GLU A 559 -13.35 9.66 -18.68
C GLU A 559 -12.13 10.52 -18.99
N TYR A 560 -11.89 11.56 -18.19
CA TYR A 560 -10.63 12.31 -18.20
C TYR A 560 -9.66 11.62 -17.25
N CYS A 561 -8.69 10.89 -17.81
CA CYS A 561 -7.72 10.13 -17.03
C CYS A 561 -6.38 10.86 -16.94
N GLY A 562 -5.71 10.73 -15.81
CA GLY A 562 -4.38 11.30 -15.56
C GLY A 562 -3.68 10.69 -14.35
N GLU A 563 -2.54 11.27 -14.02
CA GLU A 563 -1.90 11.06 -12.71
C GLU A 563 -2.79 11.67 -11.61
N LEU A 564 -2.93 10.98 -10.49
CA LEU A 564 -3.65 11.46 -9.32
C LEU A 564 -2.59 11.93 -8.32
N ILE A 565 -2.56 13.24 -8.06
CA ILE A 565 -1.54 13.93 -7.25
C ILE A 565 -2.21 14.73 -6.15
N SER A 566 -1.47 15.06 -5.09
CA SER A 566 -1.95 15.94 -4.02
C SER A 566 -2.21 17.37 -4.54
N GLN A 567 -2.88 18.20 -3.75
CA GLN A 567 -3.01 19.63 -4.05
C GLN A 567 -1.64 20.33 -4.05
N ASP A 568 -0.77 20.01 -3.10
CA ASP A 568 0.56 20.62 -2.98
C ASP A 568 1.43 20.30 -4.20
N GLU A 569 1.42 19.05 -4.67
CA GLU A 569 2.12 18.65 -5.89
C GLU A 569 1.51 19.29 -7.15
N ALA A 570 0.19 19.45 -7.18
CA ALA A 570 -0.49 20.16 -8.27
C ALA A 570 -0.09 21.64 -8.33
N ASP A 571 0.05 22.31 -7.19
CA ASP A 571 0.51 23.70 -7.12
C ASP A 571 1.98 23.82 -7.55
N ARG A 572 2.86 22.89 -7.14
CA ARG A 572 4.25 22.84 -7.63
C ARG A 572 4.33 22.69 -9.14
N ARG A 573 3.60 21.71 -9.70
CA ARG A 573 3.55 21.49 -11.15
C ARG A 573 2.89 22.66 -11.89
N GLY A 574 1.86 23.26 -11.28
CA GLY A 574 1.10 24.38 -11.81
C GLY A 574 1.97 25.59 -12.15
N ARG A 575 2.92 25.95 -11.27
CA ARG A 575 3.87 27.05 -11.52
C ARG A 575 4.70 26.85 -12.79
N ILE A 576 5.17 25.62 -13.03
CA ILE A 576 5.92 25.29 -14.24
C ILE A 576 4.99 25.35 -15.46
N TYR A 577 3.79 24.79 -15.36
CA TYR A 577 2.80 24.76 -16.44
C TYR A 577 2.30 26.16 -16.84
N ASP A 578 2.22 27.06 -15.87
CA ASP A 578 1.83 28.44 -16.08
C ASP A 578 2.86 29.23 -16.87
N LYS A 579 4.14 28.87 -16.77
CA LYS A 579 5.22 29.43 -17.59
C LYS A 579 5.18 28.90 -19.01
N TYR A 580 4.87 27.61 -19.18
CA TYR A 580 4.69 26.97 -20.50
C TYR A 580 3.36 27.30 -21.17
N MET A 581 2.50 28.10 -20.54
CA MET A 581 1.18 28.49 -21.03
C MET A 581 0.26 27.27 -21.34
N SER A 582 0.45 26.15 -20.64
CA SER A 582 -0.26 24.90 -20.92
C SER A 582 -0.40 24.05 -19.66
N SER A 583 -1.64 23.91 -19.18
CA SER A 583 -1.98 23.12 -17.99
C SER A 583 -3.06 22.09 -18.30
N PHE A 584 -2.82 20.85 -17.88
CA PHE A 584 -3.76 19.73 -17.98
C PHE A 584 -4.27 19.27 -16.61
N LEU A 585 -4.12 20.12 -15.59
CA LEU A 585 -4.59 19.88 -14.23
C LEU A 585 -6.12 20.03 -14.16
N PHE A 586 -6.78 19.04 -13.56
CA PHE A 586 -8.21 19.04 -13.33
C PHE A 586 -8.49 18.69 -11.87
N ASN A 587 -9.02 19.65 -11.10
CA ASN A 587 -9.34 19.44 -9.70
C ASN A 587 -10.43 18.37 -9.51
N LEU A 588 -10.13 17.32 -8.74
CA LEU A 588 -11.03 16.17 -8.54
C LEU A 588 -11.85 16.31 -7.26
N ASN A 589 -11.16 16.59 -6.14
CA ASN A 589 -11.72 16.78 -4.81
C ASN A 589 -10.69 17.56 -3.97
N ASN A 590 -11.00 17.87 -2.70
CA ASN A 590 -10.10 18.68 -1.87
C ASN A 590 -8.73 18.06 -1.62
N ASP A 591 -8.60 16.74 -1.76
CA ASP A 591 -7.37 16.02 -1.42
C ASP A 591 -6.50 15.79 -2.66
N PHE A 592 -7.12 15.66 -3.84
CA PHE A 592 -6.43 15.24 -5.06
C PHE A 592 -6.82 16.03 -6.32
N VAL A 593 -5.86 16.14 -7.24
CA VAL A 593 -5.99 16.69 -8.59
C VAL A 593 -5.63 15.63 -9.61
N VAL A 594 -6.29 15.62 -10.77
CA VAL A 594 -5.94 14.77 -11.91
C VAL A 594 -5.08 15.55 -12.89
N ASP A 595 -3.83 15.13 -13.08
CA ASP A 595 -2.88 15.72 -14.01
C ASP A 595 -2.71 14.83 -15.25
N ALA A 596 -3.22 15.29 -16.41
CA ALA A 596 -3.07 14.54 -17.65
C ALA A 596 -1.75 14.84 -18.39
N THR A 597 -0.83 15.63 -17.85
CA THR A 597 0.36 16.14 -18.56
C THR A 597 1.29 15.00 -19.01
N ARG A 598 1.76 14.18 -18.07
CA ARG A 598 2.73 13.09 -18.32
C ARG A 598 2.05 11.79 -18.74
N LYS A 599 0.91 11.46 -18.11
CA LYS A 599 0.11 10.27 -18.41
C LYS A 599 -1.36 10.68 -18.54
N GLY A 600 -2.08 10.14 -19.53
CA GLY A 600 -3.47 10.52 -19.73
C GLY A 600 -4.17 9.71 -20.81
N ASN A 601 -5.28 10.18 -21.35
CA ASN A 601 -5.98 9.51 -22.45
C ASN A 601 -6.43 10.52 -23.52
N LYS A 602 -7.03 10.04 -24.62
CA LYS A 602 -7.32 10.88 -25.80
C LYS A 602 -8.19 12.12 -25.52
N ILE A 603 -9.03 12.10 -24.47
CA ILE A 603 -9.89 13.26 -24.16
C ILE A 603 -9.10 14.44 -23.57
N ARG A 604 -7.82 14.26 -23.19
CA ARG A 604 -6.94 15.36 -22.75
C ARG A 604 -6.73 16.46 -23.80
N PHE A 605 -7.00 16.15 -25.08
CA PHE A 605 -6.89 17.08 -26.20
C PHE A 605 -8.23 17.78 -26.52
N ALA A 606 -9.26 17.63 -25.69
CA ALA A 606 -10.48 18.41 -25.84
C ALA A 606 -10.23 19.82 -25.31
N ASN A 607 -10.22 20.80 -26.21
CA ASN A 607 -9.82 22.17 -25.90
C ASN A 607 -10.82 22.93 -25.03
N HIS A 608 -10.37 24.05 -24.48
CA HIS A 608 -11.21 24.99 -23.79
C HIS A 608 -12.18 25.70 -24.75
N SER A 609 -13.41 25.94 -24.32
CA SER A 609 -14.32 26.93 -24.93
C SER A 609 -15.29 27.45 -23.88
N VAL A 610 -15.64 28.74 -23.97
CA VAL A 610 -16.72 29.37 -23.18
C VAL A 610 -18.12 28.88 -23.59
N ASN A 611 -18.26 28.44 -24.85
CA ASN A 611 -19.48 27.88 -25.42
C ASN A 611 -19.30 26.39 -25.80
N PRO A 612 -18.97 25.51 -24.83
CA PRO A 612 -18.54 24.16 -25.13
C PRO A 612 -19.69 23.26 -25.59
N ASN A 613 -19.36 22.21 -26.32
CA ASN A 613 -20.29 21.13 -26.67
C ASN A 613 -20.27 19.96 -25.67
N CYS A 614 -19.30 19.92 -24.74
CA CYS A 614 -19.19 18.95 -23.66
C CYS A 614 -19.21 19.62 -22.28
N TYR A 615 -19.43 18.81 -21.24
CA TYR A 615 -19.22 19.20 -19.85
C TYR A 615 -18.57 18.07 -19.05
N ALA A 616 -17.75 18.46 -18.08
CA ALA A 616 -17.15 17.53 -17.14
C ALA A 616 -18.02 17.40 -15.88
N LYS A 617 -18.04 16.20 -15.30
CA LYS A 617 -18.72 15.91 -14.03
C LYS A 617 -17.87 14.92 -13.24
N VAL A 618 -17.49 15.30 -12.02
CA VAL A 618 -16.90 14.37 -11.05
C VAL A 618 -18.01 13.46 -10.54
N VAL A 619 -17.80 12.15 -10.63
CA VAL A 619 -18.75 11.12 -10.23
C VAL A 619 -18.05 10.17 -9.26
N MET A 620 -18.75 9.76 -8.21
CA MET A 620 -18.27 8.72 -7.30
C MET A 620 -18.56 7.34 -7.90
N VAL A 621 -17.53 6.54 -8.10
CA VAL A 621 -17.56 5.26 -8.82
C VAL A 621 -16.88 4.20 -7.95
N ASN A 622 -17.65 3.35 -7.28
CA ASN A 622 -17.13 2.28 -6.41
C ASN A 622 -16.07 2.77 -5.39
N GLY A 623 -16.30 3.93 -4.77
CA GLY A 623 -15.39 4.52 -3.78
C GLY A 623 -14.31 5.43 -4.36
N ASP A 624 -14.18 5.52 -5.69
CA ASP A 624 -13.22 6.40 -6.36
C ASP A 624 -13.93 7.61 -7.00
N HIS A 625 -13.40 8.81 -6.80
CA HIS A 625 -13.82 9.98 -7.58
C HIS A 625 -13.22 9.90 -8.99
N ARG A 626 -14.05 10.04 -10.02
CA ARG A 626 -13.62 10.00 -11.43
C ARG A 626 -14.28 11.09 -12.25
N ILE A 627 -13.55 11.68 -13.19
CA ILE A 627 -14.06 12.76 -14.05
C ILE A 627 -14.65 12.16 -15.31
N GLY A 628 -15.97 12.21 -15.45
CA GLY A 628 -16.66 11.85 -16.69
C GLY A 628 -16.88 13.07 -17.59
N ILE A 629 -16.58 12.93 -18.88
CA ILE A 629 -16.90 13.91 -19.91
C ILE A 629 -18.17 13.47 -20.64
N PHE A 630 -19.16 14.36 -20.68
CA PHE A 630 -20.49 14.11 -21.24
C PHE A 630 -20.86 15.17 -22.27
N ALA A 631 -21.69 14.80 -23.24
CA ALA A 631 -22.15 15.74 -24.26
C ALA A 631 -23.17 16.74 -23.67
N LYS A 632 -22.95 18.05 -23.85
CA LYS A 632 -23.86 19.13 -23.40
C LYS A 632 -25.05 19.31 -24.34
N ARG A 633 -24.86 18.99 -25.62
CA ARG A 633 -25.86 18.94 -26.69
C ARG A 633 -25.68 17.67 -27.52
N ALA A 634 -26.51 17.45 -28.54
CA ALA A 634 -26.20 16.45 -29.55
C ALA A 634 -24.94 16.88 -30.33
N ILE A 635 -24.05 15.93 -30.61
CA ILE A 635 -22.78 16.13 -31.31
C ILE A 635 -22.76 15.20 -32.53
N LEU A 636 -22.47 15.76 -33.69
CA LEU A 636 -22.36 15.07 -34.97
C LEU A 636 -21.00 14.41 -35.12
N GLN A 637 -20.92 13.44 -36.03
CA GLN A 637 -19.66 12.80 -36.41
C GLN A 637 -18.66 13.84 -36.94
N GLY A 638 -17.42 13.76 -36.46
CA GLY A 638 -16.32 14.62 -36.89
C GLY A 638 -16.28 15.99 -36.21
N GLU A 639 -17.20 16.33 -35.30
CA GLU A 639 -17.10 17.57 -34.52
C GLU A 639 -15.93 17.49 -33.52
N GLU A 640 -15.20 18.61 -33.39
CA GLU A 640 -14.20 18.82 -32.33
C GLU A 640 -14.89 18.94 -30.97
N LEU A 641 -14.31 18.34 -29.94
CA LEU A 641 -14.85 18.35 -28.59
C LEU A 641 -14.21 19.46 -27.75
N PHE A 642 -15.05 20.25 -27.09
CA PHE A 642 -14.65 21.32 -26.19
C PHE A 642 -15.38 21.21 -24.87
N PHE A 643 -14.71 21.54 -23.76
CA PHE A 643 -15.35 21.72 -22.46
C PHE A 643 -14.83 22.97 -21.76
N ASP A 644 -15.63 23.51 -20.85
CA ASP A 644 -15.25 24.68 -20.07
C ASP A 644 -14.25 24.26 -18.98
N TYR A 645 -13.07 24.86 -19.01
CA TYR A 645 -11.97 24.59 -18.06
C TYR A 645 -12.17 25.33 -16.75
N ARG A 646 -13.12 26.27 -16.69
CA ARG A 646 -13.42 27.12 -15.53
C ARG A 646 -12.19 27.86 -15.02
N TYR A 647 -11.36 28.34 -15.92
CA TYR A 647 -10.29 29.27 -15.60
C TYR A 647 -10.82 30.41 -14.74
N SER A 648 -10.03 30.86 -13.76
CA SER A 648 -10.32 32.11 -13.08
C SER A 648 -10.35 33.24 -14.12
N GLN A 649 -11.03 34.36 -13.82
CA GLN A 649 -11.09 35.49 -14.77
C GLN A 649 -9.69 36.01 -15.14
N ALA A 650 -8.71 35.88 -14.24
CA ALA A 650 -7.33 36.27 -14.50
C ALA A 650 -6.63 35.30 -15.47
N ASP A 651 -6.86 33.99 -15.32
CA ASP A 651 -6.21 32.96 -16.15
C ASP A 651 -6.85 32.85 -17.54
N ALA A 652 -8.15 33.08 -17.66
CA ALA A 652 -8.86 33.03 -18.94
C ALA A 652 -8.28 34.00 -19.97
N LEU A 653 -7.79 35.17 -19.53
CA LEU A 653 -7.14 36.18 -20.37
C LEU A 653 -5.74 35.73 -20.87
N LYS A 654 -5.10 34.79 -20.16
CA LYS A 654 -3.73 34.31 -20.42
C LYS A 654 -3.71 33.13 -21.40
N TYR A 655 -4.69 32.22 -21.30
CA TYR A 655 -4.71 30.94 -22.04
C TYR A 655 -5.65 30.90 -23.25
N VAL A 656 -6.66 31.78 -23.31
CA VAL A 656 -7.67 31.74 -24.38
C VAL A 656 -7.33 32.78 -25.43
N GLY A 657 -6.66 32.35 -26.51
CA GLY A 657 -6.55 33.16 -27.71
C GLY A 657 -7.95 33.50 -28.23
N ILE A 658 -8.23 34.80 -28.39
CA ILE A 658 -9.50 35.37 -28.86
C ILE A 658 -10.07 34.48 -29.97
N GLU A 659 -11.24 33.88 -29.72
CA GLU A 659 -11.99 33.10 -30.71
C GLU A 659 -11.98 33.89 -32.03
N ARG A 660 -11.36 33.35 -33.09
CA ARG A 660 -11.46 33.96 -34.42
C ARG A 660 -12.94 34.01 -34.76
N GLU A 661 -13.50 35.22 -34.86
CA GLU A 661 -14.85 35.46 -35.33
C GLU A 661 -15.03 34.64 -36.61
N ARG A 662 -15.88 33.62 -36.53
CA ARG A 662 -16.32 32.87 -37.71
C ARG A 662 -17.10 33.86 -38.56
N HIS A 663 -16.43 34.46 -39.54
CA HIS A 663 -17.10 35.09 -40.68
C HIS A 663 -17.89 33.98 -41.38
N ILE A 664 -19.21 33.96 -41.12
CA ILE A 664 -20.21 33.25 -41.91
C ILE A 664 -20.41 34.01 -43.22
#